data_AF-A0A8B8UWR5-F1
#
_entry.id   AF-A0A8B8UWR5-F1
#
_cell.length_a   1.000
_cell.length_b   1.000
_cell.length_c   1.000
_cell.angle_alpha   90.00
_cell.angle_beta   90.00
_cell.angle_gamma   90.00
#
_symmetry.space_group_name_H-M   'P 1'
#
loop_
_entity.id
_entity.type
_entity.pdbx_description
1 polymer ?
#
loop_
_entity_poly.entity_id
_entity_poly.type
_entity_poly.pdbx_seq_one_letter_code
_entity_poly.pdbx_strand_id
1 'polypeptide(L)'
;MLEEQLYLLACIFASRADTHNIKKLSTKLDPQSDYLDILCVLWPELDDPKNLLFLCEPEEMEQSPEGEETTDEEVVVGLLESDSSLIPLIEIDTTTISSRYRELQEFINNKLNNKALENFEGWLRERILLCNEMIPETPLFYSVLWETAKSGVLSTKFMGWVEGVLKPLDHLNKRLHLIFKINEWEGMPDSKLFNIIFDGVEDLQDDNNIANVIENELIPTLSYGKKWDTFITEFFNKERFSLKSDTNYQLFLKIYYSLEKKLKDNSEVSRNLQSNVVDILFNNSENLFNLTNLIHKLDELWSILSGFPDDIRIKEQKTVTALVLKQFMEFFTKCSTKFSFKEIFAITQEEGSAQLAHFTSLCHEEFNKANDISLFLQSMYETVLDTNKDDKIFTRICMDDKLYSILEILLQMNEFVYIEMVIERFHYSNNAQIYELLVKFFWHFFNNASNGLRKEPEMRKASQTLQILQKYMPQQAGTSLTKLEVLLDLSDKLSHYSINLNKTHNGARDTAFKPSNILEYKDCPLDIISNLLELNPRLYKDLPTTKGLLFGIYDSLSIGKEGQTGKVEVDLMILHIDYALVNLDFDTAYELGKQVFEFCQERSQQMMKTLGDEHWLTFYQMGKFVDPNWMDNEIPTEIIILQMSILGRLLEVCPLEEVEIVTSQWSTLELELSARDLVRDKYALDGQNGNKSSVGGIAKEIFHSVTNF
;
A
#
# COMPACT_ATOMS: atom_id res chain seq x y z
N MET A 1 48.39 -78.03 -2.76
CA MET A 1 49.58 -77.76 -3.60
C MET A 1 49.15 -77.34 -4.99
N LEU A 2 48.41 -78.17 -5.74
CA LEU A 2 47.97 -77.81 -7.10
C LEU A 2 47.02 -76.60 -7.12
N GLU A 3 46.08 -76.56 -6.17
CA GLU A 3 45.18 -75.42 -5.93
C GLU A 3 45.95 -74.12 -5.63
N GLU A 4 47.00 -74.18 -4.82
CA GLU A 4 47.89 -73.03 -4.54
C GLU A 4 48.65 -72.59 -5.80
N GLN A 5 49.07 -73.52 -6.65
CA GLN A 5 49.74 -73.23 -7.93
C GLN A 5 48.78 -72.57 -8.93
N LEU A 6 47.55 -73.08 -9.06
CA LEU A 6 46.49 -72.48 -9.90
C LEU A 6 46.13 -71.07 -9.42
N TYR A 7 46.04 -70.86 -8.11
CA TYR A 7 45.78 -69.54 -7.52
C TYR A 7 46.92 -68.55 -7.83
N LEU A 8 48.18 -68.97 -7.67
CA LEU A 8 49.33 -68.14 -8.01
C LEU A 8 49.41 -67.83 -9.51
N LEU A 9 49.10 -68.80 -10.38
CA LEU A 9 48.98 -68.58 -11.83
C LEU A 9 47.89 -67.57 -12.15
N ALA A 10 46.71 -67.69 -11.53
CA ALA A 10 45.62 -66.72 -11.69
C ALA A 10 46.04 -65.31 -11.25
N CYS A 11 46.76 -65.18 -10.13
CA CYS A 11 47.32 -63.90 -9.69
C CYS A 11 48.27 -63.28 -10.73
N ILE A 12 49.16 -64.09 -11.30
CA ILE A 12 50.13 -63.63 -12.30
C ILE A 12 49.40 -63.19 -13.58
N PHE A 13 48.49 -64.01 -14.11
CA PHE A 13 47.76 -63.68 -15.34
C PHE A 13 46.85 -62.47 -15.17
N ALA A 14 46.17 -62.33 -14.02
CA ALA A 14 45.40 -61.14 -13.69
C ALA A 14 46.29 -59.89 -13.68
N SER A 15 47.46 -59.94 -13.02
CA SER A 15 48.41 -58.81 -12.98
C SER A 15 48.97 -58.39 -14.33
N ARG A 16 48.96 -59.30 -15.32
CA ARG A 16 49.42 -59.06 -16.68
C ARG A 16 48.29 -58.68 -17.64
N ALA A 17 47.04 -58.60 -17.17
CA ALA A 17 45.85 -58.43 -18.01
C ALA A 17 45.74 -59.49 -19.12
N ASP A 18 46.16 -60.73 -18.84
CA ASP A 18 46.16 -61.81 -19.83
C ASP A 18 44.79 -62.48 -19.92
N THR A 19 43.89 -61.87 -20.71
CA THR A 19 42.53 -62.38 -20.94
C THR A 19 42.51 -63.81 -21.48
N HIS A 20 43.52 -64.23 -22.27
CA HIS A 20 43.51 -65.55 -22.90
C HIS A 20 43.78 -66.65 -21.88
N ASN A 21 44.80 -66.49 -21.03
CA ASN A 21 45.17 -67.52 -20.06
C ASN A 21 44.31 -67.50 -18.80
N ILE A 22 43.81 -66.33 -18.36
CA ILE A 22 42.94 -66.28 -17.17
C ILE A 22 41.59 -66.98 -17.39
N LYS A 23 41.04 -66.92 -18.62
CA LYS A 23 39.80 -67.62 -18.99
C LYS A 23 39.87 -69.13 -18.76
N LYS A 24 41.04 -69.73 -19.01
CA LYS A 24 41.27 -71.18 -18.82
C LYS A 24 41.18 -71.60 -17.34
N LEU A 25 41.25 -70.65 -16.41
CA LEU A 25 41.22 -70.87 -14.96
C LEU A 25 39.84 -70.60 -14.32
N SER A 26 38.84 -70.18 -15.11
CA SER A 26 37.52 -69.73 -14.62
C SER A 26 36.74 -70.78 -13.82
N THR A 27 36.90 -72.06 -14.16
CA THR A 27 36.21 -73.21 -13.53
C THR A 27 37.13 -74.04 -12.62
N LYS A 28 38.38 -73.61 -12.45
CA LYS A 28 39.46 -74.39 -11.79
C LYS A 28 39.83 -73.91 -10.39
N LEU A 29 39.26 -72.78 -9.94
CA LEU A 29 39.42 -72.26 -8.58
C LEU A 29 38.12 -72.46 -7.79
N ASP A 30 38.21 -73.12 -6.63
CA ASP A 30 37.13 -73.30 -5.66
C ASP A 30 37.53 -72.64 -4.34
N PRO A 31 36.76 -71.70 -3.78
CA PRO A 31 35.48 -71.17 -4.29
C PRO A 31 35.64 -70.27 -5.52
N GLN A 32 34.60 -70.21 -6.36
CA GLN A 32 34.54 -69.29 -7.52
C GLN A 32 34.74 -67.81 -7.11
N SER A 33 34.49 -67.47 -5.85
CA SER A 33 34.82 -66.15 -5.30
C SER A 33 36.30 -65.82 -5.39
N ASP A 34 37.21 -66.79 -5.19
CA ASP A 34 38.65 -66.56 -5.24
C ASP A 34 39.09 -66.08 -6.63
N TYR A 35 38.48 -66.63 -7.69
CA TYR A 35 38.73 -66.19 -9.07
C TYR A 35 38.32 -64.72 -9.29
N LEU A 36 37.14 -64.34 -8.80
CA LEU A 36 36.63 -62.97 -8.90
C LEU A 36 37.43 -62.00 -8.02
N ASP A 37 37.83 -62.41 -6.82
CA ASP A 37 38.60 -61.62 -5.87
C ASP A 37 39.99 -61.27 -6.45
N ILE A 38 40.67 -62.27 -7.02
CA ILE A 38 41.94 -62.09 -7.75
C ILE A 38 41.78 -61.07 -8.88
N LEU A 39 40.79 -61.27 -9.75
CA LEU A 39 40.55 -60.39 -10.90
C LEU A 39 40.16 -58.97 -10.48
N CYS A 40 39.43 -58.82 -9.37
CA CYS A 40 39.01 -57.53 -8.87
C CYS A 40 40.21 -56.67 -8.41
N VAL A 41 41.18 -57.29 -7.74
CA VAL A 41 42.31 -56.57 -7.12
C VAL A 41 43.53 -56.49 -8.04
N LEU A 42 43.91 -57.59 -8.70
CA LEU A 42 45.19 -57.69 -9.39
C LEU A 42 45.13 -57.25 -10.86
N TRP A 43 43.96 -57.19 -11.49
CA TRP A 43 43.86 -56.63 -12.83
C TRP A 43 44.28 -55.15 -12.83
N PRO A 44 45.15 -54.68 -13.75
CA PRO A 44 45.61 -53.29 -13.73
C PRO A 44 44.47 -52.27 -13.78
N GLU A 45 44.46 -51.31 -12.86
CA GLU A 45 43.34 -50.38 -12.67
C GLU A 45 43.11 -49.45 -13.86
N LEU A 46 44.16 -49.21 -14.67
CA LEU A 46 44.15 -48.34 -15.85
C LEU A 46 43.87 -49.09 -17.17
N ASP A 47 43.64 -50.41 -17.13
CA ASP A 47 43.36 -51.19 -18.34
C ASP A 47 41.94 -50.90 -18.88
N ASP A 48 41.74 -51.08 -20.19
CA ASP A 48 40.43 -50.85 -20.83
C ASP A 48 39.40 -51.86 -20.28
N PRO A 49 38.28 -51.40 -19.68
CA PRO A 49 37.23 -52.27 -19.15
C PRO A 49 36.71 -53.30 -20.15
N LYS A 50 36.82 -53.06 -21.46
CA LYS A 50 36.45 -54.03 -22.49
C LYS A 50 37.21 -55.35 -22.38
N ASN A 51 38.45 -55.33 -21.87
CA ASN A 51 39.23 -56.55 -21.68
C ASN A 51 38.65 -57.47 -20.60
N LEU A 52 37.72 -56.97 -19.78
CA LEU A 52 36.99 -57.69 -18.74
C LEU A 52 35.56 -58.09 -19.14
N LEU A 53 35.12 -57.81 -20.38
CA LEU A 53 33.79 -58.18 -20.89
C LEU A 53 33.51 -59.69 -20.78
N PHE A 54 34.54 -60.52 -20.84
CA PHE A 54 34.39 -61.96 -20.70
C PHE A 54 33.82 -62.42 -19.35
N LEU A 55 33.84 -61.57 -18.32
CA LEU A 55 33.21 -61.87 -17.03
C LEU A 55 31.68 -61.71 -17.06
N CYS A 56 31.14 -60.99 -18.06
CA CYS A 56 29.71 -60.75 -18.21
C CYS A 56 29.08 -61.52 -19.39
N GLU A 57 29.91 -62.06 -20.28
CA GLU A 57 29.49 -62.89 -21.40
C GLU A 57 29.47 -64.36 -20.98
N PRO A 58 28.36 -65.11 -21.21
CA PRO A 58 28.43 -66.56 -21.10
C PRO A 58 29.37 -67.07 -22.19
N GLU A 59 30.28 -67.98 -21.83
CA GLU A 59 31.15 -68.67 -22.79
C GLU A 59 30.32 -69.12 -24.00
N GLU A 60 30.63 -68.59 -25.18
CA GLU A 60 30.40 -69.37 -26.39
C GLU A 60 31.26 -70.60 -26.20
N MET A 61 30.63 -71.73 -25.84
CA MET A 61 31.30 -73.01 -25.87
C MET A 61 31.87 -73.16 -27.28
N GLU A 62 33.16 -72.87 -27.44
CA GLU A 62 33.95 -73.52 -28.47
C GLU A 62 33.78 -74.99 -28.17
N GLN A 63 32.89 -75.64 -28.91
CA GLN A 63 32.77 -77.08 -28.95
C GLN A 63 34.10 -77.60 -29.49
N SER A 64 35.10 -77.74 -28.63
CA SER A 64 36.21 -78.63 -28.88
C SER A 64 35.62 -80.04 -29.03
N PRO A 65 35.87 -80.74 -30.14
CA PRO A 65 35.36 -82.07 -30.36
C PRO A 65 36.06 -83.02 -29.37
N GLU A 66 35.26 -83.86 -28.72
CA GLU A 66 35.65 -84.92 -27.79
C GLU A 66 35.95 -84.46 -26.35
N GLY A 67 35.13 -84.97 -25.42
CA GLY A 67 35.18 -84.67 -24.00
C GLY A 67 36.32 -85.39 -23.30
N GLU A 68 37.48 -84.74 -23.24
CA GLU A 68 38.46 -84.96 -22.18
C GLU A 68 38.26 -83.86 -21.13
N GLU A 69 37.82 -84.22 -19.93
CA GLU A 69 37.96 -83.36 -18.76
C GLU A 69 39.46 -83.15 -18.54
N THR A 70 39.97 -81.99 -18.99
CA THR A 70 41.37 -81.61 -18.75
C THR A 70 41.60 -81.56 -17.24
N THR A 71 42.52 -82.39 -16.77
CA THR A 71 42.89 -82.45 -15.36
C THR A 71 43.59 -81.15 -14.95
N ASP A 72 43.50 -80.76 -13.69
CA ASP A 72 44.12 -79.53 -13.22
C ASP A 72 45.65 -79.54 -13.42
N GLU A 73 46.26 -80.74 -13.42
CA GLU A 73 47.68 -80.96 -13.73
C GLU A 73 48.01 -80.64 -15.20
N GLU A 74 47.17 -81.06 -16.14
CA GLU A 74 47.33 -80.75 -17.57
C GLU A 74 47.14 -79.25 -17.85
N VAL A 75 46.25 -78.58 -17.11
CA VAL A 75 46.06 -77.13 -17.20
C VAL A 75 47.29 -76.37 -16.71
N VAL A 76 47.86 -76.75 -15.57
CA VAL A 76 49.11 -76.15 -15.06
C VAL A 76 50.25 -76.35 -16.05
N VAL A 77 50.45 -77.58 -16.56
CA VAL A 77 51.51 -77.87 -17.54
C VAL A 77 51.30 -77.06 -18.82
N GLY A 78 50.08 -77.03 -19.38
CA GLY A 78 49.79 -76.26 -20.59
C GLY A 78 50.01 -74.75 -20.44
N LEU A 79 49.70 -74.19 -19.27
CA LEU A 79 49.96 -72.77 -18.95
C LEU A 79 51.45 -72.49 -18.78
N LEU A 80 52.21 -73.37 -18.13
CA LEU A 80 53.66 -73.26 -17.96
C LEU A 80 54.43 -73.48 -19.27
N GLU A 81 53.96 -74.34 -20.16
CA GLU A 81 54.53 -74.53 -21.50
C GLU A 81 54.31 -73.29 -22.39
N SER A 82 53.17 -72.61 -22.24
CA SER A 82 52.88 -71.37 -22.96
C SER A 82 53.76 -70.19 -22.54
N ASP A 83 54.25 -70.20 -21.30
CA ASP A 83 55.19 -69.20 -20.77
C ASP A 83 56.19 -69.84 -19.79
N SER A 84 57.32 -70.29 -20.35
CA SER A 84 58.42 -70.89 -19.58
C SER A 84 59.00 -69.99 -18.48
N SER A 85 58.73 -68.67 -18.49
CA SER A 85 59.16 -67.77 -17.42
C SER A 85 58.40 -67.96 -16.11
N LEU A 86 57.27 -68.69 -16.14
CA LEU A 86 56.43 -68.99 -14.97
C LEU A 86 56.94 -70.21 -14.18
N ILE A 87 57.69 -71.11 -14.81
CA ILE A 87 58.21 -72.33 -14.19
C ILE A 87 58.98 -72.05 -12.88
N PRO A 88 59.96 -71.13 -12.83
CA PRO A 88 60.67 -70.84 -11.57
C PRO A 88 59.82 -70.13 -10.50
N LEU A 89 58.62 -69.65 -10.85
CA LEU A 89 57.70 -68.98 -9.93
C LEU A 89 56.70 -69.97 -9.30
N ILE A 90 56.36 -71.05 -10.00
CA ILE A 90 55.28 -71.99 -9.68
C ILE A 90 55.81 -73.39 -9.30
N GLU A 91 56.94 -73.83 -9.85
CA GLU A 91 57.60 -75.12 -9.54
C GLU A 91 58.81 -74.95 -8.61
N ILE A 92 58.59 -74.36 -7.43
CA ILE A 92 59.60 -74.21 -6.36
C ILE A 92 59.25 -75.10 -5.15
N ASP A 93 60.02 -75.03 -4.06
CA ASP A 93 59.73 -75.77 -2.84
C ASP A 93 58.33 -75.42 -2.27
N THR A 94 57.67 -76.44 -1.71
CA THR A 94 56.28 -76.33 -1.24
C THR A 94 56.10 -75.27 -0.16
N THR A 95 57.11 -75.03 0.68
CA THR A 95 57.01 -74.02 1.75
C THR A 95 56.95 -72.60 1.19
N THR A 96 57.69 -72.32 0.12
CA THR A 96 57.66 -71.03 -0.57
C THR A 96 56.33 -70.80 -1.30
N ILE A 97 55.77 -71.84 -1.95
CA ILE A 97 54.47 -71.76 -2.64
C ILE A 97 53.35 -71.42 -1.65
N SER A 98 53.23 -72.18 -0.55
CA SER A 98 52.19 -71.94 0.45
C SER A 98 52.35 -70.58 1.16
N SER A 99 53.58 -70.09 1.33
CA SER A 99 53.83 -68.74 1.86
C SER A 99 53.34 -67.65 0.91
N ARG A 100 53.69 -67.74 -0.38
CA ARG A 100 53.26 -66.78 -1.41
C ARG A 100 51.75 -66.77 -1.60
N TYR A 101 51.14 -67.96 -1.64
CA TYR A 101 49.69 -68.11 -1.72
C TYR A 101 49.01 -67.35 -0.57
N ARG A 102 49.45 -67.58 0.67
CA ARG A 102 48.87 -66.92 1.85
C ARG A 102 49.07 -65.41 1.85
N GLU A 103 50.26 -64.94 1.48
CA GLU A 103 50.56 -63.49 1.41
C GLU A 103 49.72 -62.79 0.35
N LEU A 104 49.55 -63.38 -0.83
CA LEU A 104 48.70 -62.83 -1.90
C LEU A 104 47.22 -62.87 -1.52
N GLN A 105 46.76 -63.97 -0.93
CA GLN A 105 45.39 -64.08 -0.44
C GLN A 105 45.11 -63.05 0.66
N GLU A 106 46.03 -62.84 1.60
CA GLU A 106 45.92 -61.80 2.63
C GLU A 106 45.91 -60.40 2.00
N PHE A 107 46.75 -60.13 0.99
CA PHE A 107 46.74 -58.85 0.26
C PHE A 107 45.40 -58.58 -0.44
N ILE A 108 44.87 -59.57 -1.16
CA ILE A 108 43.58 -59.48 -1.86
C ILE A 108 42.44 -59.26 -0.86
N ASN A 109 42.40 -60.06 0.21
CA ASN A 109 41.40 -59.93 1.28
C ASN A 109 41.47 -58.56 1.97
N ASN A 110 42.68 -58.05 2.21
CA ASN A 110 42.86 -56.70 2.78
C ASN A 110 42.34 -55.60 1.84
N LYS A 111 42.56 -55.73 0.53
CA LYS A 111 42.06 -54.78 -0.47
C LYS A 111 40.54 -54.80 -0.59
N LEU A 112 39.92 -55.98 -0.46
CA LEU A 112 38.47 -56.16 -0.49
C LEU A 112 37.80 -55.96 0.88
N ASN A 113 38.56 -55.61 1.92
CA ASN A 113 38.08 -55.51 3.31
C ASN A 113 37.34 -56.79 3.78
N ASN A 114 37.86 -57.97 3.41
CA ASN A 114 37.28 -59.28 3.69
C ASN A 114 35.87 -59.52 3.11
N LYS A 115 35.47 -58.79 2.06
CA LYS A 115 34.26 -59.10 1.29
C LYS A 115 34.58 -60.19 0.26
N ALA A 116 33.83 -61.28 0.27
CA ALA A 116 33.87 -62.29 -0.79
C ALA A 116 32.99 -61.88 -1.97
N LEU A 117 33.51 -61.94 -3.20
CA LEU A 117 32.76 -61.57 -4.41
C LEU A 117 32.04 -62.80 -4.99
N GLU A 118 30.77 -62.97 -4.64
CA GLU A 118 29.98 -64.15 -5.02
C GLU A 118 29.46 -64.12 -6.48
N ASN A 119 29.38 -62.94 -7.10
CA ASN A 119 28.81 -62.78 -8.44
C ASN A 119 29.36 -61.56 -9.17
N PHE A 120 29.04 -61.45 -10.47
CA PHE A 120 29.49 -60.37 -11.33
C PHE A 120 29.04 -58.97 -10.87
N GLU A 121 27.82 -58.82 -10.31
CA GLU A 121 27.34 -57.53 -9.81
C GLU A 121 28.18 -57.05 -8.62
N GLY A 122 28.45 -57.93 -7.66
CA GLY A 122 29.31 -57.65 -6.50
C GLY A 122 30.73 -57.33 -6.95
N TRP A 123 31.27 -58.13 -7.88
CA TRP A 123 32.58 -57.89 -8.47
C TRP A 123 32.66 -56.52 -9.16
N LEU A 124 31.70 -56.20 -10.02
CA LEU A 124 31.71 -54.95 -10.81
C LEU A 124 31.64 -53.73 -9.89
N ARG A 125 30.82 -53.78 -8.83
CA ARG A 125 30.74 -52.69 -7.87
C ARG A 125 32.07 -52.46 -7.16
N GLU A 126 32.68 -53.50 -6.60
CA GLU A 126 33.95 -53.35 -5.90
C GLU A 126 35.09 -52.95 -6.86
N ARG A 127 35.08 -53.47 -8.10
CA ARG A 127 36.05 -53.09 -9.12
C ARG A 127 35.96 -51.61 -9.50
N ILE A 128 34.74 -51.09 -9.67
CA ILE A 128 34.49 -49.65 -9.91
C ILE A 128 35.07 -48.81 -8.77
N LEU A 129 34.84 -49.21 -7.51
CA LEU A 129 35.33 -48.49 -6.34
C LEU A 129 36.87 -48.52 -6.27
N LEU A 130 37.49 -49.68 -6.50
CA LEU A 130 38.95 -49.83 -6.50
C LEU A 130 39.61 -48.97 -7.59
N CYS A 131 39.10 -49.02 -8.82
CA CYS A 131 39.65 -48.22 -9.91
C CYS A 131 39.40 -46.72 -9.73
N ASN A 132 38.30 -46.31 -9.09
CA ASN A 132 38.02 -44.91 -8.80
C ASN A 132 39.00 -44.29 -7.81
N GLU A 133 39.71 -45.08 -7.00
CA GLU A 133 40.82 -44.58 -6.19
C GLU A 133 41.97 -44.05 -7.04
N MET A 134 42.17 -44.62 -8.24
CA MET A 134 43.24 -44.27 -9.19
C MET A 134 42.76 -43.32 -10.29
N ILE A 135 41.49 -43.41 -10.70
CA ILE A 135 40.86 -42.60 -11.76
C ILE A 135 39.60 -41.90 -11.21
N PRO A 136 39.74 -40.99 -10.24
CA PRO A 136 38.60 -40.29 -9.63
C PRO A 136 37.82 -39.42 -10.63
N GLU A 137 38.47 -38.94 -11.69
CA GLU A 137 37.89 -38.08 -12.71
C GLU A 137 36.89 -38.77 -13.65
N THR A 138 36.85 -40.11 -13.67
CA THR A 138 35.97 -40.87 -14.56
C THR A 138 35.14 -41.92 -13.79
N PRO A 139 34.15 -41.53 -12.97
CA PRO A 139 33.29 -42.47 -12.25
C PRO A 139 32.55 -43.45 -13.17
N LEU A 140 32.35 -43.08 -14.44
CA LEU A 140 31.70 -43.88 -15.46
C LEU A 140 32.68 -44.75 -16.28
N PHE A 141 33.94 -44.91 -15.86
CA PHE A 141 34.98 -45.62 -16.63
C PHE A 141 34.53 -47.02 -17.09
N TYR A 142 33.85 -47.76 -16.22
CA TYR A 142 33.37 -49.11 -16.47
C TYR A 142 32.02 -49.20 -17.20
N SER A 143 31.51 -48.11 -17.80
CA SER A 143 30.13 -48.08 -18.28
C SER A 143 29.80 -49.11 -19.33
N VAL A 144 30.77 -49.42 -20.18
CA VAL A 144 30.66 -50.46 -21.20
C VAL A 144 30.21 -51.79 -20.61
N LEU A 145 30.69 -52.17 -19.41
CA LEU A 145 30.38 -53.48 -18.81
C LEU A 145 28.92 -53.61 -18.37
N TRP A 146 28.29 -52.53 -17.89
CA TRP A 146 26.87 -52.58 -17.51
C TRP A 146 25.93 -52.24 -18.65
N GLU A 147 26.40 -51.48 -19.66
CA GLU A 147 25.63 -51.18 -20.87
C GLU A 147 25.47 -52.40 -21.79
N THR A 148 26.48 -53.29 -21.85
CA THR A 148 26.44 -54.52 -22.66
C THR A 148 25.95 -55.74 -21.90
N ALA A 149 25.73 -55.63 -20.58
CA ALA A 149 25.27 -56.74 -19.76
C ALA A 149 23.90 -57.26 -20.23
N LYS A 150 23.76 -58.59 -20.35
CA LYS A 150 22.49 -59.23 -20.73
C LYS A 150 21.44 -59.03 -19.64
N SER A 151 20.16 -59.02 -20.05
CA SER A 151 19.02 -58.88 -19.12
C SER A 151 19.07 -59.94 -18.02
N GLY A 152 19.04 -59.51 -16.75
CA GLY A 152 19.05 -60.38 -15.58
C GLY A 152 20.42 -60.61 -14.95
N VAL A 153 21.52 -60.17 -15.57
CA VAL A 153 22.88 -60.25 -14.99
C VAL A 153 23.10 -59.18 -13.92
N LEU A 154 22.59 -57.97 -14.15
CA LEU A 154 22.64 -56.85 -13.21
C LEU A 154 21.24 -56.56 -12.66
N SER A 155 21.15 -56.42 -11.35
CA SER A 155 19.89 -56.11 -10.68
C SER A 155 19.49 -54.65 -10.87
N THR A 156 18.22 -54.36 -10.60
CA THR A 156 17.72 -52.98 -10.52
C THR A 156 18.38 -52.18 -9.41
N LYS A 157 18.99 -52.82 -8.40
CA LYS A 157 19.75 -52.13 -7.35
C LYS A 157 21.06 -51.57 -7.90
N PHE A 158 21.78 -52.36 -8.70
CA PHE A 158 23.00 -51.89 -9.36
C PHE A 158 22.69 -50.75 -10.33
N MET A 159 21.70 -50.91 -11.21
CA MET A 159 21.30 -49.83 -12.11
C MET A 159 20.78 -48.60 -11.35
N GLY A 160 20.09 -48.79 -10.22
CA GLY A 160 19.72 -47.71 -9.32
C GLY A 160 20.93 -46.95 -8.77
N TRP A 161 22.02 -47.65 -8.44
CA TRP A 161 23.28 -47.03 -8.00
C TRP A 161 23.97 -46.27 -9.15
N VAL A 162 23.98 -46.83 -10.37
CA VAL A 162 24.50 -46.12 -11.56
C VAL A 162 23.75 -44.80 -11.79
N GLU A 163 22.42 -44.85 -11.85
CA GLU A 163 21.59 -43.67 -12.11
C GLU A 163 21.55 -42.69 -10.93
N GLY A 164 21.66 -43.18 -9.70
CA GLY A 164 21.49 -42.40 -8.47
C GLY A 164 22.77 -41.91 -7.81
N VAL A 165 23.93 -42.48 -8.18
CA VAL A 165 25.24 -42.17 -7.59
C VAL A 165 26.25 -41.84 -8.68
N LEU A 166 26.55 -42.79 -9.58
CA LEU A 166 27.66 -42.61 -10.51
C LEU A 166 27.42 -41.49 -11.53
N LYS A 167 26.23 -41.43 -12.14
CA LYS A 167 25.90 -40.38 -13.11
C LYS A 167 25.77 -38.99 -12.46
N PRO A 168 25.07 -38.81 -11.32
CA PRO A 168 25.04 -37.54 -10.61
C PRO A 168 26.43 -37.05 -10.21
N LEU A 169 27.28 -37.95 -9.69
CA LEU A 169 28.65 -37.63 -9.32
C LEU A 169 29.49 -37.20 -10.53
N ASP A 170 29.44 -37.96 -11.63
CA ASP A 170 30.16 -37.63 -12.86
C ASP A 170 29.71 -36.28 -13.45
N HIS A 171 28.40 -36.03 -13.48
CA HIS A 171 27.86 -34.76 -13.95
C HIS A 171 28.34 -33.58 -13.08
N LEU A 172 28.28 -33.72 -11.75
CA LEU A 172 28.74 -32.70 -10.81
C LEU A 172 30.25 -32.44 -10.92
N ASN A 173 31.06 -33.50 -10.97
CA ASN A 173 32.51 -33.41 -11.12
C ASN A 173 32.88 -32.66 -12.41
N LYS A 174 32.22 -32.97 -13.53
CA LYS A 174 32.43 -32.28 -14.80
C LYS A 174 31.98 -30.82 -14.78
N ARG A 175 30.84 -30.53 -14.15
CA ARG A 175 30.28 -29.17 -14.05
C ARG A 175 31.14 -28.24 -13.19
N LEU A 176 31.59 -28.72 -12.04
CA LEU A 176 32.34 -27.92 -11.07
C LEU A 176 33.86 -28.07 -11.18
N HIS A 177 34.34 -28.86 -12.15
CA HIS A 177 35.75 -29.23 -12.29
C HIS A 177 36.33 -29.84 -11.00
N LEU A 178 35.55 -30.70 -10.35
CA LEU A 178 35.90 -31.45 -9.14
C LEU A 178 36.21 -32.91 -9.49
N ILE A 179 36.84 -33.62 -8.55
CA ILE A 179 37.24 -35.03 -8.69
C ILE A 179 36.85 -35.80 -7.43
N PHE A 180 35.60 -35.65 -6.98
CA PHE A 180 35.10 -36.43 -5.84
C PHE A 180 35.12 -37.92 -6.16
N LYS A 181 35.64 -38.71 -5.21
CA LYS A 181 35.58 -40.17 -5.27
C LYS A 181 34.18 -40.67 -4.93
N ILE A 182 33.80 -41.83 -5.48
CA ILE A 182 32.50 -42.45 -5.26
C ILE A 182 32.28 -42.73 -3.77
N ASN A 183 33.27 -43.29 -3.09
CA ASN A 183 33.19 -43.57 -1.64
C ASN A 183 33.03 -42.30 -0.79
N GLU A 184 33.72 -41.22 -1.17
CA GLU A 184 33.62 -39.93 -0.48
C GLU A 184 32.25 -39.28 -0.69
N TRP A 185 31.69 -39.41 -1.90
CA TRP A 185 30.37 -38.92 -2.25
C TRP A 185 29.25 -39.69 -1.52
N GLU A 186 29.29 -41.03 -1.51
CA GLU A 186 28.31 -41.85 -0.79
C GLU A 186 28.39 -41.66 0.73
N GLY A 187 29.59 -41.45 1.26
CA GLY A 187 29.83 -41.17 2.69
C GLY A 187 29.56 -39.71 3.09
N MET A 188 29.23 -38.83 2.15
CA MET A 188 29.07 -37.41 2.43
C MET A 188 27.78 -37.14 3.23
N PRO A 189 27.84 -36.31 4.29
CA PRO A 189 26.64 -35.88 4.99
C PRO A 189 25.68 -35.13 4.05
N ASP A 190 24.39 -35.45 4.13
CA ASP A 190 23.33 -34.92 3.25
C ASP A 190 23.34 -33.39 3.16
N SER A 191 23.51 -32.73 4.30
CA SER A 191 23.58 -31.26 4.35
C SER A 191 24.73 -30.69 3.51
N LYS A 192 25.90 -31.33 3.51
CA LYS A 192 27.04 -30.94 2.68
C LYS A 192 26.80 -31.29 1.22
N LEU A 193 26.23 -32.47 0.95
CA LEU A 193 25.89 -32.95 -0.38
C LEU A 193 24.98 -31.95 -1.11
N PHE A 194 23.87 -31.55 -0.48
CA PHE A 194 22.93 -30.60 -1.07
C PHE A 194 23.56 -29.23 -1.31
N ASN A 195 24.39 -28.74 -0.37
CA ASN A 195 25.09 -27.48 -0.57
C ASN A 195 26.03 -27.49 -1.79
N ILE A 196 26.74 -28.60 -2.03
CA ILE A 196 27.65 -28.71 -3.18
C ILE A 196 26.88 -28.85 -4.50
N ILE A 197 25.76 -29.59 -4.51
CA ILE A 197 24.89 -29.68 -5.69
C ILE A 197 24.45 -28.28 -6.13
N PHE A 198 24.09 -27.43 -5.17
CA PHE A 198 23.66 -26.06 -5.44
C PHE A 198 24.79 -25.03 -5.52
N ASP A 199 26.05 -25.44 -5.37
CA ASP A 199 27.20 -24.54 -5.49
C ASP A 199 27.32 -24.02 -6.93
N GLY A 200 27.51 -22.70 -7.06
CA GLY A 200 27.55 -21.99 -8.34
C GLY A 200 26.24 -22.01 -9.16
N VAL A 201 25.12 -22.57 -8.64
CA VAL A 201 23.86 -22.64 -9.39
C VAL A 201 23.20 -21.27 -9.54
N GLU A 202 23.35 -20.39 -8.55
CA GLU A 202 22.79 -19.03 -8.60
C GLU A 202 23.52 -18.12 -9.61
N ASP A 203 24.75 -18.45 -9.99
CA ASP A 203 25.55 -17.73 -11.00
C ASP A 203 25.20 -18.15 -12.43
N LEU A 204 24.42 -19.23 -12.60
CA LEU A 204 23.98 -19.71 -13.91
C LEU A 204 22.87 -18.79 -14.44
N GLN A 205 23.21 -17.94 -15.41
CA GLN A 205 22.26 -17.03 -16.05
C GLN A 205 21.27 -17.74 -17.01
N ASP A 206 21.50 -19.01 -17.34
CA ASP A 206 20.67 -19.78 -18.28
C ASP A 206 19.75 -20.75 -17.54
N ASP A 207 18.45 -20.58 -17.79
CA ASP A 207 17.38 -21.40 -17.25
C ASP A 207 17.56 -22.90 -17.50
N ASN A 208 18.12 -23.29 -18.65
CA ASN A 208 18.36 -24.70 -18.97
C ASN A 208 19.40 -25.34 -18.07
N ASN A 209 20.39 -24.56 -17.59
CA ASN A 209 21.45 -25.10 -16.75
C ASN A 209 20.96 -25.42 -15.34
N ILE A 210 20.05 -24.60 -14.79
CA ILE A 210 19.42 -24.87 -13.49
C ILE A 210 18.58 -26.16 -13.56
N ALA A 211 17.77 -26.30 -14.61
CA ALA A 211 16.96 -27.50 -14.82
C ALA A 211 17.84 -28.75 -14.96
N ASN A 212 18.95 -28.64 -15.68
CA ASN A 212 19.91 -29.73 -15.86
C ASN A 212 20.50 -30.23 -14.53
N VAL A 213 20.91 -29.32 -13.63
CA VAL A 213 21.39 -29.69 -12.28
C VAL A 213 20.30 -30.39 -11.48
N ILE A 214 19.06 -29.89 -11.52
CA ILE A 214 17.95 -30.51 -10.78
C ILE A 214 17.64 -31.91 -11.33
N GLU A 215 17.52 -32.06 -12.65
CA GLU A 215 17.11 -33.31 -13.29
C GLU A 215 18.19 -34.41 -13.23
N ASN A 216 19.47 -34.04 -13.35
CA ASN A 216 20.57 -35.00 -13.48
C ASN A 216 21.43 -35.16 -12.21
N GLU A 217 21.39 -34.21 -11.26
CA GLU A 217 22.13 -34.32 -10.00
C GLU A 217 21.20 -34.51 -8.81
N LEU A 218 20.27 -33.57 -8.59
CA LEU A 218 19.43 -33.59 -7.39
C LEU A 218 18.42 -34.72 -7.39
N ILE A 219 17.53 -34.76 -8.38
CA ILE A 219 16.40 -35.70 -8.43
C ILE A 219 16.86 -37.17 -8.38
N PRO A 220 17.92 -37.59 -9.11
CA PRO A 220 18.43 -38.96 -9.01
C PRO A 220 19.01 -39.26 -7.63
N THR A 221 19.75 -38.32 -7.04
CA THR A 221 20.31 -38.45 -5.67
C THR A 221 19.20 -38.62 -4.63
N LEU A 222 18.16 -37.79 -4.68
CA LEU A 222 17.01 -37.87 -3.76
C LEU A 222 16.22 -39.17 -3.96
N SER A 223 16.04 -39.59 -5.21
CA SER A 223 15.31 -40.81 -5.57
C SER A 223 16.02 -42.06 -5.05
N TYR A 224 17.33 -42.17 -5.27
CA TYR A 224 18.13 -43.33 -4.86
C TYR A 224 18.27 -43.41 -3.34
N GLY A 225 18.66 -42.30 -2.70
CA GLY A 225 18.82 -42.23 -1.25
C GLY A 225 17.51 -42.19 -0.46
N LYS A 226 16.36 -42.01 -1.14
CA LYS A 226 15.05 -41.73 -0.53
C LYS A 226 15.08 -40.51 0.42
N LYS A 227 15.85 -39.48 0.06
CA LYS A 227 16.17 -38.30 0.89
C LYS A 227 15.25 -37.10 0.66
N TRP A 228 14.05 -37.32 0.12
CA TRP A 228 13.10 -36.25 -0.23
C TRP A 228 12.74 -35.35 0.96
N ASP A 229 12.34 -35.96 2.08
CA ASP A 229 11.91 -35.23 3.28
C ASP A 229 13.06 -34.46 3.94
N THR A 230 14.25 -35.08 3.97
CA THR A 230 15.49 -34.45 4.44
C THR A 230 15.81 -33.21 3.61
N PHE A 231 15.79 -33.33 2.27
CA PHE A 231 16.05 -32.20 1.39
C PHE A 231 15.02 -31.08 1.55
N ILE A 232 13.74 -31.42 1.58
CA ILE A 232 12.66 -30.43 1.74
C ILE A 232 12.85 -29.67 3.06
N THR A 233 13.14 -30.38 4.15
CA THR A 233 13.27 -29.78 5.48
C THR A 233 14.55 -28.95 5.62
N GLU A 234 15.70 -29.44 5.17
CA GLU A 234 16.99 -28.78 5.39
C GLU A 234 17.33 -27.72 4.33
N PHE A 235 16.81 -27.87 3.10
CA PHE A 235 17.16 -27.00 1.97
C PHE A 235 15.98 -26.19 1.44
N PHE A 236 14.79 -26.80 1.27
CA PHE A 236 13.62 -26.10 0.72
C PHE A 236 12.85 -25.33 1.79
N ASN A 237 13.46 -24.30 2.36
CA ASN A 237 12.93 -23.50 3.46
C ASN A 237 13.14 -21.98 3.27
N LYS A 238 12.58 -21.18 4.19
CA LYS A 238 12.60 -19.71 4.16
C LYS A 238 14.00 -19.12 4.26
N GLU A 239 14.96 -19.81 4.87
CA GLU A 239 16.34 -19.36 4.99
C GLU A 239 17.08 -19.42 3.65
N ARG A 240 16.83 -20.46 2.84
CA ARG A 240 17.45 -20.63 1.51
C ARG A 240 16.70 -19.90 0.41
N PHE A 241 15.37 -19.88 0.48
CA PHE A 241 14.53 -19.21 -0.50
C PHE A 241 14.06 -17.86 0.03
N SER A 242 15.01 -16.93 0.13
CA SER A 242 14.77 -15.56 0.61
C SER A 242 13.90 -14.73 -0.34
N LEU A 243 13.78 -15.13 -1.61
CA LEU A 243 13.04 -14.44 -2.66
C LEU A 243 13.51 -12.98 -2.91
N LYS A 244 14.79 -12.68 -2.60
CA LYS A 244 15.38 -11.36 -2.80
C LYS A 244 15.81 -11.06 -4.24
N SER A 245 15.95 -12.10 -5.06
CA SER A 245 16.33 -11.97 -6.46
C SER A 245 15.41 -12.79 -7.36
N ASP A 246 15.28 -12.34 -8.61
CA ASP A 246 14.55 -13.07 -9.65
C ASP A 246 15.12 -14.48 -9.86
N THR A 247 16.44 -14.65 -9.76
CA THR A 247 17.11 -15.95 -9.86
C THR A 247 16.71 -16.90 -8.72
N ASN A 248 16.67 -16.41 -7.48
CA ASN A 248 16.27 -17.23 -6.32
C ASN A 248 14.78 -17.61 -6.41
N TYR A 249 13.92 -16.73 -6.92
CA TYR A 249 12.51 -17.05 -7.21
C TYR A 249 12.36 -18.11 -8.31
N GLN A 250 13.12 -18.00 -9.41
CA GLN A 250 13.08 -19.01 -10.47
C GLN A 250 13.61 -20.38 -9.99
N LEU A 251 14.66 -20.38 -9.18
CA LEU A 251 15.19 -21.58 -8.55
C LEU A 251 14.14 -22.24 -7.64
N PHE A 252 13.44 -21.43 -6.83
CA PHE A 252 12.33 -21.87 -5.98
C PHE A 252 11.26 -22.61 -6.80
N LEU A 253 10.78 -22.02 -7.90
CA LEU A 253 9.75 -22.62 -8.75
C LEU A 253 10.21 -23.91 -9.41
N LYS A 254 11.43 -23.93 -9.97
CA LYS A 254 11.97 -25.12 -10.66
C LYS A 254 12.12 -26.29 -9.72
N ILE A 255 12.62 -26.05 -8.51
CA ILE A 255 12.73 -27.09 -7.48
C ILE A 255 11.32 -27.53 -7.09
N TYR A 256 10.40 -26.60 -6.81
CA TYR A 256 9.02 -26.93 -6.47
C TYR A 256 8.39 -27.90 -7.50
N TYR A 257 8.35 -27.52 -8.78
CA TYR A 257 7.72 -28.34 -9.82
C TYR A 257 8.43 -29.68 -10.04
N SER A 258 9.77 -29.70 -9.91
CA SER A 258 10.54 -30.95 -10.06
C SER A 258 10.28 -31.92 -8.91
N LEU A 259 10.15 -31.42 -7.68
CA LEU A 259 9.79 -32.22 -6.52
C LEU A 259 8.33 -32.69 -6.60
N GLU A 260 7.39 -31.78 -6.89
CA GLU A 260 5.97 -32.07 -7.02
C GLU A 260 5.71 -33.20 -8.04
N LYS A 261 6.33 -33.13 -9.22
CA LYS A 261 6.19 -34.14 -10.29
C LYS A 261 6.59 -35.56 -9.85
N LYS A 262 7.49 -35.69 -8.88
CA LYS A 262 8.01 -36.99 -8.40
C LYS A 262 7.29 -37.50 -7.16
N LEU A 263 6.76 -36.59 -6.35
CA LEU A 263 6.01 -36.93 -5.15
C LEU A 263 4.59 -37.33 -5.52
N LYS A 264 4.06 -38.35 -4.84
CA LYS A 264 2.65 -38.73 -5.01
C LYS A 264 1.75 -37.76 -4.25
N ASP A 265 0.64 -37.38 -4.87
CA ASP A 265 -0.42 -36.59 -4.24
C ASP A 265 -0.82 -37.20 -2.89
N ASN A 266 -0.95 -36.36 -1.86
CA ASN A 266 -1.32 -36.72 -0.48
C ASN A 266 -0.31 -37.56 0.31
N SER A 267 0.93 -37.72 -0.15
CA SER A 267 1.99 -38.26 0.71
C SER A 267 2.38 -37.27 1.82
N GLU A 268 2.87 -37.77 2.97
CA GLU A 268 3.35 -36.93 4.08
C GLU A 268 4.46 -35.96 3.62
N VAL A 269 5.34 -36.44 2.74
CA VAL A 269 6.42 -35.64 2.13
C VAL A 269 5.86 -34.54 1.23
N SER A 270 4.81 -34.82 0.45
CA SER A 270 4.12 -33.81 -0.37
C SER A 270 3.48 -32.72 0.50
N ARG A 271 2.87 -33.09 1.63
CA ARG A 271 2.34 -32.10 2.59
C ARG A 271 3.45 -31.27 3.24
N ASN A 272 4.63 -31.85 3.49
CA ASN A 272 5.79 -31.13 4.00
C ASN A 272 6.31 -30.11 2.96
N LEU A 273 6.39 -30.49 1.68
CA LEU A 273 6.72 -29.57 0.58
C LEU A 273 5.75 -28.38 0.54
N GLN A 274 4.45 -28.65 0.54
CA GLN A 274 3.41 -27.61 0.53
C GLN A 274 3.47 -26.72 1.78
N SER A 275 3.72 -27.30 2.96
CA SER A 275 3.92 -26.55 4.21
C SER A 275 5.09 -25.57 4.10
N ASN A 276 6.20 -26.00 3.52
CA ASN A 276 7.37 -25.14 3.33
C ASN A 276 7.14 -24.05 2.27
N VAL A 277 6.39 -24.32 1.19
CA VAL A 277 5.97 -23.26 0.25
C VAL A 277 5.19 -22.17 0.98
N VAL A 278 4.20 -22.56 1.79
CA VAL A 278 3.41 -21.60 2.60
C VAL A 278 4.32 -20.82 3.56
N ASP A 279 5.29 -21.48 4.21
CA ASP A 279 6.24 -20.84 5.14
C ASP A 279 7.18 -19.85 4.43
N ILE A 280 7.72 -20.23 3.27
CA ILE A 280 8.57 -19.37 2.43
C ILE A 280 7.80 -18.11 2.03
N LEU A 281 6.60 -18.26 1.45
CA LEU A 281 5.81 -17.14 0.98
C LEU A 281 5.38 -16.23 2.13
N PHE A 282 4.97 -16.81 3.26
CA PHE A 282 4.52 -16.04 4.41
C PHE A 282 5.64 -15.14 4.97
N ASN A 283 6.85 -15.67 5.13
CA ASN A 283 7.96 -14.93 5.73
C ASN A 283 8.70 -14.02 4.75
N ASN A 284 8.75 -14.36 3.46
CA ASN A 284 9.58 -13.68 2.46
C ASN A 284 8.78 -12.88 1.43
N SER A 285 7.49 -12.66 1.68
CA SER A 285 6.61 -11.89 0.79
C SER A 285 7.06 -10.46 0.52
N GLU A 286 7.64 -9.78 1.50
CA GLU A 286 8.20 -8.44 1.29
C GLU A 286 9.32 -8.44 0.26
N ASN A 287 10.20 -9.44 0.28
CA ASN A 287 11.25 -9.60 -0.74
C ASN A 287 10.62 -9.94 -2.10
N LEU A 288 9.63 -10.85 -2.13
CA LEU A 288 8.88 -11.22 -3.34
C LEU A 288 8.25 -9.99 -4.00
N PHE A 289 7.64 -9.09 -3.23
CA PHE A 289 6.96 -7.90 -3.75
C PHE A 289 7.91 -6.86 -4.35
N ASN A 290 9.21 -6.96 -4.04
CA ASN A 290 10.25 -6.12 -4.64
C ASN A 290 10.85 -6.72 -5.93
N LEU A 291 10.40 -7.91 -6.37
CA LEU A 291 10.85 -8.53 -7.61
C LEU A 291 10.21 -7.89 -8.85
N THR A 292 10.87 -8.07 -9.99
CA THR A 292 10.34 -7.61 -11.28
C THR A 292 9.12 -8.43 -11.71
N ASN A 293 8.24 -7.87 -12.54
CA ASN A 293 7.04 -8.57 -13.06
C ASN A 293 6.16 -9.21 -11.98
N LEU A 294 5.98 -8.51 -10.84
CA LEU A 294 5.29 -9.03 -9.67
C LEU A 294 3.92 -9.64 -9.97
N ILE A 295 3.09 -8.99 -10.81
CA ILE A 295 1.74 -9.48 -11.12
C ILE A 295 1.80 -10.88 -11.73
N HIS A 296 2.67 -11.11 -12.71
CA HIS A 296 2.86 -12.44 -13.31
C HIS A 296 3.32 -13.47 -12.28
N LYS A 297 4.24 -13.08 -11.37
CA LYS A 297 4.72 -13.96 -10.30
C LYS A 297 3.62 -14.31 -9.30
N LEU A 298 2.72 -13.36 -9.00
CA LEU A 298 1.57 -13.62 -8.13
C LEU A 298 0.59 -14.58 -8.82
N ASP A 299 0.34 -14.46 -10.13
CA ASP A 299 -0.51 -15.39 -10.87
C ASP A 299 0.09 -16.82 -10.89
N GLU A 300 1.40 -16.94 -11.08
CA GLU A 300 2.12 -18.21 -11.04
C GLU A 300 2.05 -18.87 -9.64
N LEU A 301 2.30 -18.08 -8.59
CA LEU A 301 2.15 -18.56 -7.20
C LEU A 301 0.71 -18.90 -6.84
N TRP A 302 -0.26 -18.16 -7.38
CA TRP A 302 -1.68 -18.47 -7.21
C TRP A 302 -2.02 -19.81 -7.85
N SER A 303 -1.50 -20.10 -9.05
CA SER A 303 -1.67 -21.39 -9.71
C SER A 303 -1.17 -22.54 -8.82
N ILE A 304 -0.01 -22.38 -8.19
CA ILE A 304 0.54 -23.35 -7.23
C ILE A 304 -0.36 -23.47 -5.99
N LEU A 305 -0.62 -22.36 -5.29
CA LEU A 305 -1.39 -22.35 -4.05
C LEU A 305 -2.81 -22.87 -4.23
N SER A 306 -3.44 -22.60 -5.37
CA SER A 306 -4.81 -23.04 -5.67
C SER A 306 -4.96 -24.57 -5.65
N GLY A 307 -3.89 -25.31 -5.98
CA GLY A 307 -3.85 -26.77 -5.91
C GLY A 307 -3.67 -27.35 -4.50
N PHE A 308 -3.36 -26.54 -3.49
CA PHE A 308 -3.05 -27.03 -2.15
C PHE A 308 -4.31 -27.36 -1.35
N PRO A 309 -4.27 -28.37 -0.46
CA PRO A 309 -5.30 -28.55 0.55
C PRO A 309 -5.40 -27.33 1.48
N ASP A 310 -6.62 -26.96 1.86
CA ASP A 310 -6.89 -25.75 2.68
C ASP A 310 -6.30 -25.83 4.09
N ASP A 311 -6.04 -27.04 4.60
CA ASP A 311 -5.58 -27.33 5.95
C ASP A 311 -4.05 -27.44 6.09
N ILE A 312 -3.28 -27.19 5.02
CA ILE A 312 -1.82 -27.10 5.08
C ILE A 312 -1.43 -25.95 6.00
N ARG A 313 -0.52 -26.22 6.95
CA ARG A 313 -0.10 -25.29 8.01
C ARG A 313 1.40 -25.09 8.00
N ILE A 314 1.85 -23.92 8.42
CA ILE A 314 3.25 -23.68 8.78
C ILE A 314 3.57 -24.44 10.08
N LYS A 315 4.72 -25.11 10.15
CA LYS A 315 5.14 -25.90 11.32
C LYS A 315 5.25 -25.05 12.59
N GLU A 316 5.87 -23.89 12.49
CA GLU A 316 6.10 -22.95 13.60
C GLU A 316 4.83 -22.18 13.99
N GLN A 317 3.97 -21.85 13.01
CA GLN A 317 2.76 -21.05 13.19
C GLN A 317 1.53 -21.81 12.70
N LYS A 318 1.00 -22.71 13.54
CA LYS A 318 -0.12 -23.60 13.19
C LYS A 318 -1.44 -22.90 12.82
N THR A 319 -1.54 -21.60 13.06
CA THR A 319 -2.69 -20.75 12.72
C THR A 319 -2.66 -20.24 11.29
N VAL A 320 -1.48 -20.18 10.65
CA VAL A 320 -1.35 -19.79 9.25
C VAL A 320 -1.62 -21.01 8.38
N THR A 321 -2.62 -20.91 7.50
CA THR A 321 -3.01 -22.00 6.59
C THR A 321 -2.92 -21.59 5.12
N ALA A 322 -2.86 -22.57 4.22
CA ALA A 322 -2.98 -22.32 2.78
C ALA A 322 -4.28 -21.59 2.41
N LEU A 323 -5.40 -21.89 3.09
CA LEU A 323 -6.66 -21.17 2.89
C LEU A 323 -6.53 -19.67 3.17
N VAL A 324 -5.84 -19.30 4.26
CA VAL A 324 -5.61 -17.90 4.63
C VAL A 324 -4.76 -17.21 3.56
N LEU A 325 -3.67 -17.84 3.10
CA LEU A 325 -2.85 -17.28 2.03
C LEU A 325 -3.64 -17.14 0.72
N LYS A 326 -4.50 -18.12 0.40
CA LYS A 326 -5.34 -18.04 -0.79
C LYS A 326 -6.27 -16.81 -0.75
N GLN A 327 -6.87 -16.54 0.41
CA GLN A 327 -7.72 -15.37 0.60
C GLN A 327 -6.95 -14.06 0.42
N PHE A 328 -5.69 -14.00 0.86
CA PHE A 328 -4.86 -12.80 0.73
C PHE A 328 -4.33 -12.59 -0.69
N MET A 329 -4.14 -13.66 -1.48
CA MET A 329 -3.68 -13.54 -2.87
C MET A 329 -4.64 -12.72 -3.73
N GLU A 330 -5.95 -12.82 -3.51
CA GLU A 330 -6.93 -12.00 -4.24
C GLU A 330 -6.72 -10.49 -3.96
N PHE A 331 -6.37 -10.14 -2.72
CA PHE A 331 -6.02 -8.77 -2.36
C PHE A 331 -4.72 -8.27 -3.04
N PHE A 332 -3.67 -9.09 -3.08
CA PHE A 332 -2.40 -8.70 -3.70
C PHE A 332 -2.47 -8.58 -5.23
N THR A 333 -3.25 -9.45 -5.86
CA THR A 333 -3.40 -9.46 -7.32
C THR A 333 -4.30 -8.34 -7.83
N LYS A 334 -5.36 -8.00 -7.08
CA LYS A 334 -6.37 -7.03 -7.54
C LYS A 334 -6.28 -5.65 -6.89
N CYS A 335 -5.83 -5.57 -5.64
CA CYS A 335 -6.02 -4.39 -4.79
C CYS A 335 -4.72 -3.66 -4.45
N SER A 336 -3.86 -4.23 -3.61
CA SER A 336 -2.61 -3.56 -3.20
C SER A 336 -1.59 -4.54 -2.66
N THR A 337 -0.31 -4.21 -2.83
CA THR A 337 0.85 -4.91 -2.25
C THR A 337 1.53 -4.10 -1.14
N LYS A 338 0.85 -3.08 -0.59
CA LYS A 338 1.34 -2.22 0.52
C LYS A 338 1.77 -3.03 1.75
N PHE A 339 1.05 -4.10 2.05
CA PHE A 339 1.31 -4.96 3.21
C PHE A 339 1.81 -6.32 2.73
N SER A 340 2.85 -6.85 3.37
CA SER A 340 3.32 -8.22 3.20
C SER A 340 2.28 -9.25 3.69
N PHE A 341 2.46 -10.53 3.34
CA PHE A 341 1.61 -11.62 3.85
C PHE A 341 1.57 -11.66 5.38
N LYS A 342 2.72 -11.43 6.01
CA LYS A 342 2.88 -11.43 7.46
C LYS A 342 2.14 -10.27 8.12
N GLU A 343 2.19 -9.09 7.52
CA GLU A 343 1.45 -7.91 8.00
C GLU A 343 -0.05 -8.07 7.81
N ILE A 344 -0.52 -8.54 6.65
CA ILE A 344 -1.95 -8.84 6.44
C ILE A 344 -2.45 -9.84 7.49
N PHE A 345 -1.68 -10.90 7.77
CA PHE A 345 -2.01 -11.84 8.82
C PHE A 345 -2.05 -11.21 10.22
N ALA A 346 -1.10 -10.33 10.55
CA ALA A 346 -1.11 -9.59 11.81
C ALA A 346 -2.38 -8.72 11.94
N ILE A 347 -2.74 -7.97 10.89
CA ILE A 347 -3.95 -7.14 10.82
C ILE A 347 -5.19 -7.99 11.14
N THR A 348 -5.30 -9.22 10.61
CA THR A 348 -6.46 -10.09 10.89
C THR A 348 -6.65 -10.42 12.37
N GLN A 349 -5.60 -10.32 13.19
CA GLN A 349 -5.62 -10.62 14.63
C GLN A 349 -5.74 -9.38 15.52
N GLU A 350 -5.51 -8.19 14.96
CA GLU A 350 -5.52 -6.91 15.67
C GLU A 350 -6.91 -6.43 16.06
N GLU A 351 -6.98 -5.53 17.04
CA GLU A 351 -8.23 -4.90 17.48
C GLU A 351 -8.82 -3.98 16.40
N GLY A 352 -10.14 -3.72 16.48
CA GLY A 352 -10.85 -2.95 15.45
C GLY A 352 -10.28 -1.54 15.22
N SER A 353 -9.77 -0.88 16.25
CA SER A 353 -9.14 0.44 16.12
C SER A 353 -7.84 0.41 15.31
N ALA A 354 -6.99 -0.60 15.53
CA ALA A 354 -5.76 -0.80 14.76
C ALA A 354 -6.06 -1.20 13.32
N GLN A 355 -7.02 -2.10 13.10
CA GLN A 355 -7.48 -2.45 11.76
C GLN A 355 -8.01 -1.24 11.00
N LEU A 356 -8.80 -0.38 11.64
CA LEU A 356 -9.30 0.86 11.03
C LEU A 356 -8.13 1.78 10.63
N ALA A 357 -7.13 1.97 11.51
CA ALA A 357 -5.96 2.78 11.20
C ALA A 357 -5.17 2.23 10.00
N HIS A 358 -4.97 0.91 9.93
CA HIS A 358 -4.33 0.26 8.77
C HIS A 358 -5.15 0.41 7.50
N PHE A 359 -6.48 0.27 7.59
CA PHE A 359 -7.40 0.49 6.47
C PHE A 359 -7.35 1.93 5.96
N THR A 360 -7.43 2.92 6.85
CA THR A 360 -7.31 4.34 6.52
C THR A 360 -5.96 4.63 5.86
N SER A 361 -4.86 4.07 6.40
CA SER A 361 -3.52 4.22 5.82
C SER A 361 -3.41 3.61 4.43
N LEU A 362 -4.00 2.44 4.21
CA LEU A 362 -4.06 1.79 2.90
C LEU A 362 -4.79 2.69 1.89
N CYS A 363 -6.01 3.12 2.21
CA CYS A 363 -6.79 3.96 1.31
C CYS A 363 -6.09 5.28 1.00
N HIS A 364 -5.54 5.97 2.02
CA HIS A 364 -4.87 7.25 1.81
C HIS A 364 -3.61 7.11 0.93
N GLU A 365 -2.82 6.06 1.12
CA GLU A 365 -1.62 5.83 0.30
C GLU A 365 -1.96 5.47 -1.14
N GLU A 366 -2.92 4.57 -1.34
CA GLU A 366 -3.30 4.13 -2.69
C GLU A 366 -4.04 5.22 -3.47
N PHE A 367 -4.90 6.02 -2.82
CA PHE A 367 -5.51 7.18 -3.48
C PHE A 367 -4.47 8.23 -3.92
N ASN A 368 -3.37 8.40 -3.18
CA ASN A 368 -2.29 9.31 -3.57
C ASN A 368 -1.38 8.73 -4.68
N LYS A 369 -1.30 7.41 -4.82
CA LYS A 369 -0.52 6.73 -5.88
C LYS A 369 -1.30 6.56 -7.18
N ALA A 370 -2.62 6.41 -7.10
CA ALA A 370 -3.46 6.10 -8.24
C ALA A 370 -3.52 7.29 -9.22
N ASN A 371 -3.38 7.01 -10.51
CA ASN A 371 -3.65 7.99 -11.58
C ASN A 371 -5.14 8.36 -11.65
N ASP A 372 -6.00 7.41 -11.24
CA ASP A 372 -7.45 7.58 -11.15
C ASP A 372 -7.95 6.79 -9.93
N ILE A 373 -8.52 7.50 -8.95
CA ILE A 373 -9.06 6.93 -7.72
C ILE A 373 -10.18 5.90 -8.03
N SER A 374 -10.89 6.04 -9.15
CA SER A 374 -11.98 5.12 -9.53
C SER A 374 -11.49 3.69 -9.75
N LEU A 375 -10.29 3.52 -10.31
CA LEU A 375 -9.71 2.20 -10.59
C LEU A 375 -9.42 1.47 -9.27
N PHE A 376 -8.82 2.17 -8.30
CA PHE A 376 -8.55 1.57 -6.99
C PHE A 376 -9.84 1.33 -6.20
N LEU A 377 -10.82 2.24 -6.25
CA LEU A 377 -12.15 2.00 -5.67
C LEU A 377 -12.79 0.73 -6.24
N GLN A 378 -12.72 0.53 -7.56
CA GLN A 378 -13.24 -0.67 -8.21
C GLN A 378 -12.53 -1.95 -7.73
N SER A 379 -11.19 -1.92 -7.62
CA SER A 379 -10.42 -3.01 -7.02
C SER A 379 -10.83 -3.31 -5.56
N MET A 380 -11.09 -2.28 -4.76
CA MET A 380 -11.59 -2.46 -3.40
C MET A 380 -13.00 -3.08 -3.39
N TYR A 381 -13.89 -2.69 -4.29
CA TYR A 381 -15.24 -3.27 -4.39
C TYR A 381 -15.25 -4.75 -4.77
N GLU A 382 -14.18 -5.24 -5.39
CA GLU A 382 -14.00 -6.66 -5.70
C GLU A 382 -13.31 -7.43 -4.57
N THR A 383 -12.84 -6.74 -3.52
CA THR A 383 -12.05 -7.30 -2.43
C THR A 383 -12.57 -6.84 -1.06
N VAL A 384 -11.90 -5.87 -0.43
CA VAL A 384 -12.12 -5.46 0.97
C VAL A 384 -13.40 -4.64 1.20
N LEU A 385 -14.04 -4.19 0.12
CA LEU A 385 -15.34 -3.50 0.12
C LEU A 385 -16.41 -4.29 -0.67
N ASP A 386 -16.21 -5.59 -0.92
CA ASP A 386 -17.24 -6.43 -1.56
C ASP A 386 -18.43 -6.61 -0.60
N THR A 387 -19.62 -6.21 -1.04
CA THR A 387 -20.86 -6.35 -0.25
C THR A 387 -21.42 -7.76 -0.29
N ASN A 388 -20.93 -8.63 -1.18
CA ASN A 388 -21.42 -10.00 -1.36
C ASN A 388 -20.67 -11.02 -0.49
N LYS A 389 -19.54 -10.62 0.12
CA LYS A 389 -18.67 -11.51 0.90
C LYS A 389 -18.15 -10.77 2.13
N ASP A 390 -17.98 -11.50 3.23
CA ASP A 390 -17.31 -10.93 4.40
C ASP A 390 -15.81 -10.76 4.12
N ASP A 391 -15.28 -9.60 4.49
CA ASP A 391 -13.84 -9.33 4.43
C ASP A 391 -13.07 -10.25 5.39
N LYS A 392 -12.02 -10.88 4.86
CA LYS A 392 -11.14 -11.80 5.58
C LYS A 392 -9.86 -11.14 6.09
N ILE A 393 -9.59 -9.90 5.67
CA ILE A 393 -8.44 -9.11 6.10
C ILE A 393 -8.85 -8.21 7.27
N PHE A 394 -9.77 -7.26 7.03
CA PHE A 394 -10.25 -6.34 8.06
C PHE A 394 -11.50 -6.88 8.75
N THR A 395 -11.29 -7.93 9.55
CA THR A 395 -12.34 -8.78 10.14
C THR A 395 -13.12 -8.15 11.30
N ARG A 396 -12.64 -7.04 11.88
CA ARG A 396 -13.19 -6.41 13.09
C ARG A 396 -13.70 -4.98 12.88
N ILE A 397 -13.81 -4.54 11.62
CA ILE A 397 -14.40 -3.24 11.25
C ILE A 397 -15.55 -3.48 10.29
N CYS A 398 -16.64 -2.73 10.46
CA CYS A 398 -17.81 -2.90 9.59
C CYS A 398 -17.68 -2.09 8.29
N MET A 399 -18.55 -2.37 7.31
CA MET A 399 -18.55 -1.64 6.04
C MET A 399 -18.80 -0.14 6.22
N ASP A 400 -19.65 0.25 7.18
CA ASP A 400 -19.93 1.66 7.46
C ASP A 400 -18.69 2.39 7.98
N ASP A 401 -17.90 1.77 8.86
CA ASP A 401 -16.64 2.35 9.37
C ASP A 401 -15.62 2.54 8.24
N LYS A 402 -15.51 1.56 7.35
CA LYS A 402 -14.62 1.63 6.17
C LYS A 402 -15.03 2.78 5.25
N LEU A 403 -16.32 2.89 4.93
CA LEU A 403 -16.83 3.89 4.01
C LEU A 403 -16.80 5.29 4.63
N TYR A 404 -17.09 5.43 5.92
CA TYR A 404 -16.89 6.68 6.66
C TYR A 404 -15.42 7.13 6.59
N SER A 405 -14.47 6.23 6.85
CA SER A 405 -13.04 6.54 6.76
C SER A 405 -12.62 6.95 5.35
N ILE A 406 -13.12 6.28 4.31
CA ILE A 406 -12.86 6.66 2.91
C ILE A 406 -13.39 8.06 2.62
N LEU A 407 -14.62 8.37 3.03
CA LEU A 407 -15.23 9.69 2.81
C LEU A 407 -14.45 10.80 3.54
N GLU A 408 -13.98 10.54 4.76
CA GLU A 408 -13.13 11.49 5.49
C GLU A 408 -11.78 11.72 4.77
N ILE A 409 -11.15 10.67 4.23
CA ILE A 409 -9.92 10.80 3.42
C ILE A 409 -10.20 11.63 2.15
N LEU A 410 -11.26 11.30 1.41
CA LEU A 410 -11.59 12.00 0.16
C LEU A 410 -11.94 13.48 0.41
N LEU A 411 -12.60 13.81 1.53
CA LEU A 411 -12.84 15.19 1.96
C LEU A 411 -11.54 15.94 2.22
N GLN A 412 -10.58 15.32 2.92
CA GLN A 412 -9.27 15.91 3.17
C GLN A 412 -8.47 16.14 1.88
N MET A 413 -8.62 15.23 0.90
CA MET A 413 -8.02 15.34 -0.43
C MET A 413 -8.75 16.33 -1.36
N ASN A 414 -9.96 16.79 -0.98
CA ASN A 414 -10.84 17.65 -1.78
C ASN A 414 -11.39 16.97 -3.05
N GLU A 415 -11.54 15.65 -2.99
CA GLU A 415 -11.94 14.78 -4.09
C GLU A 415 -13.48 14.61 -4.16
N PHE A 416 -14.18 15.73 -4.35
CA PHE A 416 -15.64 15.83 -4.23
C PHE A 416 -16.41 14.91 -5.16
N VAL A 417 -15.92 14.69 -6.38
CA VAL A 417 -16.59 13.80 -7.36
C VAL A 417 -16.65 12.36 -6.84
N TYR A 418 -15.58 11.88 -6.20
CA TYR A 418 -15.52 10.52 -5.67
C TYR A 418 -16.35 10.37 -4.39
N ILE A 419 -16.49 11.43 -3.59
CA ILE A 419 -17.42 11.47 -2.45
C ILE A 419 -18.85 11.20 -2.93
N GLU A 420 -19.28 11.91 -3.99
CA GLU A 420 -20.60 11.71 -4.59
C GLU A 420 -20.80 10.27 -5.09
N MET A 421 -19.80 9.72 -5.81
CA MET A 421 -19.83 8.34 -6.31
C MET A 421 -19.99 7.32 -5.19
N VAL A 422 -19.27 7.49 -4.07
CA VAL A 422 -19.36 6.58 -2.91
C VAL A 422 -20.73 6.70 -2.23
N ILE A 423 -21.24 7.92 -2.02
CA ILE A 423 -22.57 8.13 -1.43
C ILE A 423 -23.66 7.49 -2.28
N GLU A 424 -23.60 7.66 -3.60
CA GLU A 424 -24.56 7.06 -4.54
C GLU A 424 -24.52 5.53 -4.54
N ARG A 425 -23.31 4.96 -4.65
CA ARG A 425 -23.12 3.51 -4.77
C ARG A 425 -23.60 2.75 -3.55
N PHE A 426 -23.38 3.28 -2.35
CA PHE A 426 -23.75 2.63 -1.09
C PHE A 426 -25.05 3.17 -0.49
N HIS A 427 -25.78 4.00 -1.24
CA HIS A 427 -27.09 4.54 -0.84
C HIS A 427 -27.09 5.30 0.49
N TYR A 428 -26.04 6.09 0.77
CA TYR A 428 -25.93 6.89 2.01
C TYR A 428 -26.73 8.21 2.00
N SER A 429 -27.68 8.38 1.09
CA SER A 429 -28.54 9.56 1.05
C SER A 429 -29.27 9.75 2.39
N ASN A 430 -29.18 10.95 2.96
CA ASN A 430 -29.72 11.32 4.28
C ASN A 430 -29.16 10.50 5.47
N ASN A 431 -27.97 9.91 5.36
CA ASN A 431 -27.29 9.28 6.48
C ASN A 431 -26.79 10.34 7.50
N ALA A 432 -27.09 10.15 8.78
CA ALA A 432 -26.79 11.12 9.83
C ALA A 432 -25.27 11.30 10.07
N GLN A 433 -24.49 10.22 10.06
CA GLN A 433 -23.04 10.28 10.28
C GLN A 433 -22.33 11.01 9.14
N ILE A 434 -22.75 10.76 7.89
CA ILE A 434 -22.19 11.45 6.72
C ILE A 434 -22.60 12.93 6.70
N TYR A 435 -23.83 13.25 7.11
CA TYR A 435 -24.25 14.64 7.31
C TYR A 435 -23.34 15.38 8.31
N GLU A 436 -23.11 14.80 9.50
CA GLU A 436 -22.23 15.39 10.51
C GLU A 436 -20.79 15.55 10.02
N LEU A 437 -20.26 14.57 9.27
CA LEU A 437 -18.93 14.63 8.66
C LEU A 437 -18.83 15.78 7.64
N LEU A 438 -19.81 15.90 6.73
CA LEU A 438 -19.83 16.98 5.74
C LEU A 438 -19.96 18.36 6.42
N VAL A 439 -20.79 18.49 7.46
CA VAL A 439 -20.92 19.74 8.21
C VAL A 439 -19.61 20.08 8.96
N LYS A 440 -18.93 19.09 9.55
CA LYS A 440 -17.60 19.27 10.15
C LYS A 440 -16.62 19.84 9.14
N PHE A 441 -16.56 19.27 7.93
CA PHE A 441 -15.65 19.74 6.88
C PHE A 441 -16.06 21.09 6.27
N PHE A 442 -17.36 21.39 6.18
CA PHE A 442 -17.82 22.72 5.83
C PHE A 442 -17.23 23.77 6.78
N TRP A 443 -17.37 23.56 8.09
CA TRP A 443 -16.83 24.49 9.09
C TRP A 443 -15.31 24.53 9.10
N HIS A 444 -14.65 23.39 8.85
CA HIS A 444 -13.20 23.35 8.68
C HIS A 444 -12.73 24.29 7.56
N PHE A 445 -13.32 24.17 6.36
CA PHE A 445 -12.97 25.02 5.23
C PHE A 445 -13.36 26.49 5.48
N PHE A 446 -14.57 26.73 6.00
CA PHE A 446 -15.04 28.09 6.32
C PHE A 446 -14.12 28.82 7.31
N ASN A 447 -13.65 28.14 8.36
CA ASN A 447 -12.79 28.73 9.37
C ASN A 447 -11.34 28.91 8.91
N ASN A 448 -10.90 28.12 7.93
CA ASN A 448 -9.56 28.23 7.35
C ASN A 448 -9.49 29.25 6.20
N ALA A 449 -10.63 29.69 5.68
CA ALA A 449 -10.69 30.68 4.61
C ALA A 449 -10.03 32.01 5.02
N SER A 450 -9.21 32.54 4.10
CA SER A 450 -8.49 33.81 4.31
C SER A 450 -9.37 35.04 4.07
N ASN A 451 -10.39 34.89 3.22
CA ASN A 451 -11.42 35.88 2.90
C ASN A 451 -12.66 35.12 2.36
N GLY A 452 -13.79 35.82 2.22
CA GLY A 452 -15.06 35.20 1.84
C GLY A 452 -15.36 35.19 0.34
N LEU A 453 -14.45 35.65 -0.53
CA LEU A 453 -14.73 35.68 -1.97
C LEU A 453 -14.95 34.27 -2.52
N ARG A 454 -15.94 34.06 -3.40
CA ARG A 454 -16.23 32.73 -4.01
C ARG A 454 -15.04 32.09 -4.73
N LYS A 455 -14.09 32.90 -5.20
CA LYS A 455 -12.88 32.43 -5.89
C LYS A 455 -11.82 31.85 -4.94
N GLU A 456 -11.90 32.17 -3.65
CA GLU A 456 -10.96 31.71 -2.62
C GLU A 456 -11.03 30.17 -2.48
N PRO A 457 -9.89 29.47 -2.38
CA PRO A 457 -9.88 28.00 -2.44
C PRO A 457 -10.74 27.31 -1.36
N GLU A 458 -10.66 27.74 -0.11
CA GLU A 458 -11.40 27.16 1.01
C GLU A 458 -12.89 27.50 0.93
N MET A 459 -13.25 28.72 0.49
CA MET A 459 -14.64 29.07 0.21
C MET A 459 -15.24 28.24 -0.94
N ARG A 460 -14.44 27.92 -1.95
CA ARG A 460 -14.85 27.05 -3.06
C ARG A 460 -15.09 25.61 -2.56
N LYS A 461 -14.20 25.08 -1.71
CA LYS A 461 -14.37 23.78 -1.05
C LYS A 461 -15.60 23.74 -0.16
N ALA A 462 -15.81 24.75 0.70
CA ALA A 462 -17.02 24.87 1.52
C ALA A 462 -18.29 24.90 0.66
N SER A 463 -18.26 25.61 -0.47
CA SER A 463 -19.36 25.61 -1.43
C SER A 463 -19.61 24.24 -2.08
N GLN A 464 -18.55 23.50 -2.43
CA GLN A 464 -18.67 22.13 -2.97
C GLN A 464 -19.23 21.17 -1.92
N THR A 465 -18.80 21.27 -0.66
CA THR A 465 -19.37 20.49 0.46
C THR A 465 -20.87 20.78 0.64
N LEU A 466 -21.30 22.04 0.52
CA LEU A 466 -22.74 22.38 0.56
C LEU A 466 -23.51 21.82 -0.63
N GLN A 467 -22.93 21.79 -1.84
CA GLN A 467 -23.58 21.18 -3.02
C GLN A 467 -23.83 19.69 -2.80
N ILE A 468 -22.89 18.97 -2.18
CA ILE A 468 -23.07 17.56 -1.81
C ILE A 468 -24.18 17.42 -0.75
N LEU A 469 -24.18 18.27 0.29
CA LEU A 469 -25.25 18.29 1.30
C LEU A 469 -26.63 18.55 0.66
N GLN A 470 -26.71 19.49 -0.29
CA GLN A 470 -27.94 19.82 -1.01
C GLN A 470 -28.44 18.65 -1.86
N LYS A 471 -27.54 17.96 -2.55
CA LYS A 471 -27.88 16.87 -3.47
C LYS A 471 -28.27 15.59 -2.73
N TYR A 472 -27.56 15.23 -1.65
CA TYR A 472 -27.70 13.91 -1.01
C TYR A 472 -28.25 13.93 0.42
N MET A 473 -28.23 15.07 1.11
CA MET A 473 -28.66 15.19 2.52
C MET A 473 -29.82 16.17 2.78
N PRO A 474 -30.80 16.37 1.85
CA PRO A 474 -31.81 17.42 2.01
C PRO A 474 -32.71 17.23 3.24
N GLN A 475 -33.01 15.99 3.64
CA GLN A 475 -33.89 15.72 4.78
C GLN A 475 -33.19 15.95 6.11
N GLN A 476 -31.91 15.56 6.23
CA GLN A 476 -31.13 15.76 7.45
C GLN A 476 -30.74 17.23 7.64
N ALA A 477 -30.40 17.93 6.55
CA ALA A 477 -29.97 19.31 6.65
C ALA A 477 -31.12 20.26 6.99
N GLY A 478 -32.34 20.01 6.50
CA GLY A 478 -33.52 20.83 6.79
C GLY A 478 -33.26 22.33 6.61
N THR A 479 -33.56 23.15 7.62
CA THR A 479 -33.31 24.60 7.58
C THR A 479 -31.82 24.98 7.74
N SER A 480 -30.97 24.06 8.18
CA SER A 480 -29.53 24.29 8.34
C SER A 480 -28.86 24.59 7.00
N LEU A 481 -29.26 23.87 5.94
CA LEU A 481 -28.69 24.06 4.59
C LEU A 481 -28.84 25.51 4.11
N THR A 482 -30.06 26.06 4.21
CA THR A 482 -30.35 27.45 3.83
C THR A 482 -29.49 28.44 4.61
N LYS A 483 -29.26 28.18 5.91
CA LYS A 483 -28.44 29.07 6.75
C LYS A 483 -26.98 29.09 6.31
N LEU A 484 -26.41 27.92 6.00
CA LEU A 484 -25.02 27.81 5.54
C LEU A 484 -24.83 28.41 4.13
N GLU A 485 -25.81 28.25 3.23
CA GLU A 485 -25.81 28.89 1.91
C GLU A 485 -25.83 30.42 2.02
N VAL A 486 -26.69 30.96 2.88
CA VAL A 486 -26.77 32.40 3.18
C VAL A 486 -25.47 32.90 3.80
N LEU A 487 -24.84 32.12 4.69
CA LEU A 487 -23.56 32.48 5.31
C LEU A 487 -22.43 32.60 4.27
N LEU A 488 -22.36 31.68 3.29
CA LEU A 488 -21.37 31.78 2.21
C LEU A 488 -21.62 33.00 1.32
N ASP A 489 -22.89 33.30 1.00
CA ASP A 489 -23.25 34.46 0.19
C ASP A 489 -22.94 35.78 0.89
N LEU A 490 -23.24 35.85 2.19
CA LEU A 490 -22.89 36.96 3.05
C LEU A 490 -21.37 37.18 3.09
N SER A 491 -20.60 36.11 3.27
CA SER A 491 -19.13 36.17 3.34
C SER A 491 -18.52 36.72 2.05
N ASP A 492 -19.06 36.33 0.90
CA ASP A 492 -18.65 36.87 -0.41
C ASP A 492 -18.98 38.36 -0.51
N LYS A 493 -20.21 38.77 -0.20
CA LYS A 493 -20.61 40.18 -0.23
C LYS A 493 -19.75 41.05 0.69
N LEU A 494 -19.50 40.62 1.93
CA LEU A 494 -18.66 41.36 2.89
C LEU A 494 -17.23 41.55 2.37
N SER A 495 -16.69 40.57 1.64
CA SER A 495 -15.32 40.61 1.12
C SER A 495 -15.12 41.54 -0.08
N HIS A 496 -16.20 42.11 -0.62
CA HIS A 496 -16.14 43.17 -1.64
C HIS A 496 -15.93 44.56 -1.03
N TYR A 497 -16.05 44.68 0.29
CA TYR A 497 -15.89 45.93 1.02
C TYR A 497 -14.63 45.93 1.89
N SER A 498 -14.15 47.12 2.23
CA SER A 498 -13.07 47.27 3.19
C SER A 498 -13.61 47.09 4.61
N ILE A 499 -12.98 46.21 5.40
CA ILE A 499 -13.31 45.95 6.81
C ILE A 499 -12.02 45.96 7.63
N ASN A 500 -12.01 46.68 8.75
CA ASN A 500 -10.86 46.80 9.66
C ASN A 500 -11.28 46.58 11.12
N LEU A 501 -11.87 45.42 11.39
CA LEU A 501 -12.36 45.03 12.71
C LEU A 501 -11.32 44.25 13.55
N ASN A 502 -10.07 44.16 13.08
CA ASN A 502 -9.05 43.35 13.72
C ASN A 502 -8.36 44.09 14.87
N LYS A 503 -8.93 43.98 16.08
CA LYS A 503 -8.19 44.24 17.32
C LYS A 503 -7.50 42.96 17.79
N THR A 504 -6.20 42.83 17.54
CA THR A 504 -5.37 41.86 18.28
C THR A 504 -4.90 42.52 19.58
N HIS A 505 -4.85 41.77 20.69
CA HIS A 505 -4.38 42.22 22.00
C HIS A 505 -2.94 42.81 22.01
N ASN A 506 -2.19 42.67 20.90
CA ASN A 506 -0.80 43.12 20.78
C ASN A 506 -0.59 44.24 19.74
N GLY A 507 -1.65 44.88 19.23
CA GLY A 507 -1.53 46.06 18.37
C GLY A 507 -0.95 45.81 16.96
N ALA A 508 -0.75 44.54 16.57
CA ALA A 508 -0.34 44.19 15.21
C ALA A 508 -1.57 44.09 14.30
N ARG A 509 -1.69 45.06 13.38
CA ARG A 509 -2.69 45.11 12.31
C ARG A 509 -2.13 44.37 11.09
N ASP A 510 -2.49 43.11 10.86
CA ASP A 510 -2.01 42.43 9.66
C ASP A 510 -2.85 41.26 9.11
N THR A 511 -4.02 40.95 9.66
CA THR A 511 -4.91 39.94 9.05
C THR A 511 -6.09 40.63 8.35
N ALA A 512 -6.42 40.19 7.13
CA ALA A 512 -7.68 40.55 6.48
C ALA A 512 -8.87 40.00 7.29
N PHE A 513 -10.06 40.59 7.13
CA PHE A 513 -11.29 40.09 7.76
C PHE A 513 -11.64 38.70 7.21
N LYS A 514 -11.60 37.68 8.06
CA LYS A 514 -11.92 36.30 7.68
C LYS A 514 -13.41 36.03 7.80
N PRO A 515 -13.97 35.09 7.01
CA PRO A 515 -15.37 34.68 7.16
C PRO A 515 -15.71 34.20 8.58
N SER A 516 -14.76 33.54 9.26
CA SER A 516 -14.93 33.10 10.66
C SER A 516 -15.15 34.26 11.64
N ASN A 517 -14.64 35.46 11.35
CA ASN A 517 -14.86 36.62 12.22
C ASN A 517 -16.33 37.02 12.27
N ILE A 518 -17.14 36.73 11.23
CA ILE A 518 -18.60 36.98 11.26
C ILE A 518 -19.25 36.30 12.48
N LEU A 519 -18.74 35.12 12.87
CA LEU A 519 -19.23 34.36 14.02
C LEU A 519 -18.92 35.06 15.36
N GLU A 520 -17.82 35.81 15.44
CA GLU A 520 -17.41 36.56 16.63
C GLU A 520 -18.31 37.76 16.91
N TYR A 521 -18.93 38.31 15.86
CA TYR A 521 -19.87 39.43 15.92
C TYR A 521 -21.33 38.99 16.04
N LYS A 522 -21.59 37.76 16.46
CA LYS A 522 -22.95 37.22 16.62
C LYS A 522 -23.82 38.08 17.57
N ASP A 523 -23.24 38.58 18.66
CA ASP A 523 -23.97 39.35 19.66
C ASP A 523 -24.02 40.85 19.33
N CYS A 524 -23.18 41.32 18.40
CA CYS A 524 -23.15 42.70 17.91
C CYS A 524 -23.05 42.81 16.37
N PRO A 525 -24.04 42.31 15.59
CA PRO A 525 -23.97 42.35 14.12
C PRO A 525 -23.87 43.75 13.51
N LEU A 526 -24.41 44.77 14.21
CA LEU A 526 -24.35 46.17 13.79
C LEU A 526 -22.92 46.73 13.77
N ASP A 527 -22.00 46.19 14.56
CA ASP A 527 -20.59 46.64 14.56
C ASP A 527 -19.92 46.37 13.20
N ILE A 528 -20.29 45.26 12.54
CA ILE A 528 -19.85 44.97 11.17
C ILE A 528 -20.35 46.05 10.22
N ILE A 529 -21.63 46.39 10.30
CA ILE A 529 -22.23 47.40 9.41
C ILE A 529 -21.65 48.79 9.67
N SER A 530 -21.46 49.16 10.94
CA SER A 530 -20.84 50.44 11.31
C SER A 530 -19.45 50.57 10.68
N ASN A 531 -18.60 49.55 10.80
CA ASN A 531 -17.27 49.58 10.21
C ASN A 531 -17.29 49.59 8.67
N LEU A 532 -18.26 48.90 8.06
CA LEU A 532 -18.46 48.99 6.61
C LEU A 532 -18.83 50.40 6.17
N LEU A 533 -19.73 51.08 6.87
CA LEU A 533 -20.13 52.46 6.55
C LEU A 533 -18.97 53.45 6.74
N GLU A 534 -18.14 53.25 7.77
CA GLU A 534 -16.94 54.06 8.03
C GLU A 534 -15.91 53.96 6.90
N LEU A 535 -15.58 52.75 6.47
CA LEU A 535 -14.47 52.50 5.55
C LEU A 535 -14.88 52.54 4.07
N ASN A 536 -16.18 52.55 3.77
CA ASN A 536 -16.71 52.53 2.42
C ASN A 536 -17.61 53.76 2.21
N PRO A 537 -17.05 54.93 1.84
CA PRO A 537 -17.70 56.26 1.93
C PRO A 537 -18.98 56.47 1.11
N ARG A 538 -19.42 55.50 0.31
CA ARG A 538 -20.66 55.59 -0.48
C ARG A 538 -21.74 54.63 0.01
N LEU A 539 -21.41 53.74 0.96
CA LEU A 539 -22.30 52.67 1.39
C LEU A 539 -23.51 53.20 2.19
N TYR A 540 -23.40 54.37 2.82
CA TYR A 540 -24.53 55.02 3.51
C TYR A 540 -25.71 55.36 2.57
N LYS A 541 -25.49 55.35 1.25
CA LYS A 541 -26.55 55.54 0.24
C LYS A 541 -27.25 54.24 -0.15
N ASP A 542 -26.71 53.09 0.23
CA ASP A 542 -27.21 51.76 -0.16
C ASP A 542 -27.72 50.98 1.06
N LEU A 543 -28.75 51.56 1.70
CA LEU A 543 -29.51 50.92 2.78
C LEU A 543 -30.03 49.52 2.40
N PRO A 544 -30.54 49.25 1.18
CA PRO A 544 -30.98 47.90 0.80
C PRO A 544 -29.90 46.83 0.96
N THR A 545 -28.66 47.13 0.54
CA THR A 545 -27.55 46.17 0.64
C THR A 545 -27.13 45.94 2.09
N THR A 546 -26.92 47.00 2.88
CA THR A 546 -26.53 46.88 4.30
C THR A 546 -27.62 46.20 5.13
N LYS A 547 -28.90 46.46 4.82
CA LYS A 547 -30.06 45.76 5.39
C LYS A 547 -30.02 44.27 5.06
N GLY A 548 -29.74 43.92 3.79
CA GLY A 548 -29.57 42.54 3.36
C GLY A 548 -28.42 41.81 4.07
N LEU A 549 -27.28 42.50 4.26
CA LEU A 549 -26.13 41.97 5.01
C LEU A 549 -26.51 41.71 6.47
N LEU A 550 -27.10 42.70 7.14
CA LEU A 550 -27.48 42.61 8.55
C LEU A 550 -28.45 41.46 8.77
N PHE A 551 -29.57 41.42 8.05
CA PHE A 551 -30.55 40.35 8.23
C PHE A 551 -30.01 38.98 7.80
N GLY A 552 -29.11 38.94 6.81
CA GLY A 552 -28.37 37.73 6.46
C GLY A 552 -27.52 37.18 7.61
N ILE A 553 -26.88 38.05 8.41
CA ILE A 553 -26.15 37.64 9.63
C ILE A 553 -27.14 37.03 10.64
N TYR A 554 -28.27 37.69 10.90
CA TYR A 554 -29.27 37.15 11.83
C TYR A 554 -29.81 35.78 11.40
N ASP A 555 -30.12 35.62 10.11
CA ASP A 555 -30.69 34.37 9.59
C ASP A 555 -29.66 33.23 9.59
N SER A 556 -28.44 33.48 9.12
CA SER A 556 -27.37 32.49 9.06
C SER A 556 -26.93 32.01 10.44
N LEU A 557 -26.81 32.91 11.42
CA LEU A 557 -26.36 32.59 12.78
C LEU A 557 -27.50 32.22 13.73
N SER A 558 -28.74 32.14 13.22
CA SER A 558 -29.94 31.84 14.01
C SER A 558 -30.12 32.77 15.22
N ILE A 559 -29.85 34.06 15.03
CA ILE A 559 -30.05 35.09 16.07
C ILE A 559 -31.55 35.37 16.17
N GLY A 560 -32.11 35.25 17.37
CA GLY A 560 -33.55 35.44 17.61
C GLY A 560 -34.00 36.84 17.20
N LYS A 561 -35.03 36.93 16.36
CA LYS A 561 -35.62 38.20 15.87
C LYS A 561 -36.94 38.58 16.59
N GLU A 562 -37.27 37.93 17.71
CA GLU A 562 -38.60 37.98 18.34
C GLU A 562 -39.07 39.42 18.60
N GLY A 563 -39.95 39.94 17.74
CA GLY A 563 -40.56 41.27 17.84
C GLY A 563 -39.63 42.47 17.63
N GLN A 564 -38.32 42.25 17.45
CA GLN A 564 -37.30 43.32 17.41
C GLN A 564 -36.85 43.71 16.00
N THR A 565 -37.32 43.06 14.94
CA THR A 565 -36.96 43.40 13.55
C THR A 565 -37.15 44.89 13.25
N GLY A 566 -38.25 45.49 13.74
CA GLY A 566 -38.49 46.93 13.55
C GLY A 566 -37.45 47.81 14.26
N LYS A 567 -37.02 47.44 15.47
CA LYS A 567 -35.96 48.15 16.19
C LYS A 567 -34.63 48.06 15.43
N VAL A 568 -34.26 46.86 14.99
CA VAL A 568 -33.02 46.62 14.22
C VAL A 568 -32.99 47.44 12.92
N GLU A 569 -34.13 47.59 12.24
CA GLU A 569 -34.23 48.47 11.06
C GLU A 569 -34.00 49.93 11.39
N VAL A 570 -34.54 50.42 12.52
CA VAL A 570 -34.31 51.79 12.98
C VAL A 570 -32.85 52.00 13.33
N ASP A 571 -32.26 51.14 14.15
CA ASP A 571 -30.85 51.24 14.56
C ASP A 571 -29.92 51.26 13.33
N LEU A 572 -30.24 50.47 12.30
CA LEU A 572 -29.52 50.48 11.02
C LEU A 572 -29.66 51.83 10.28
N MET A 573 -30.87 52.38 10.20
CA MET A 573 -31.12 53.66 9.54
C MET A 573 -30.44 54.81 10.28
N ILE A 574 -30.42 54.79 11.62
CA ILE A 574 -29.69 55.78 12.43
C ILE A 574 -28.20 55.76 12.10
N LEU A 575 -27.57 54.58 11.99
CA LEU A 575 -26.18 54.50 11.54
C LEU A 575 -25.99 55.12 10.15
N HIS A 576 -26.93 54.93 9.22
CA HIS A 576 -26.82 55.55 7.89
C HIS A 576 -26.91 57.08 7.96
N ILE A 577 -27.72 57.63 8.87
CA ILE A 577 -27.78 59.08 9.12
C ILE A 577 -26.43 59.58 9.66
N ASP A 578 -25.88 58.92 10.68
CA ASP A 578 -24.58 59.29 11.25
C ASP A 578 -23.49 59.35 10.17
N TYR A 579 -23.39 58.31 9.33
CA TYR A 579 -22.39 58.26 8.26
C TYR A 579 -22.72 59.16 7.05
N ALA A 580 -23.98 59.50 6.81
CA ALA A 580 -24.35 60.53 5.83
C ALA A 580 -23.83 61.91 6.27
N LEU A 581 -24.00 62.26 7.55
CA LEU A 581 -23.46 63.50 8.13
C LEU A 581 -21.93 63.52 8.10
N VAL A 582 -21.27 62.41 8.44
CA VAL A 582 -19.80 62.27 8.34
C VAL A 582 -19.30 62.53 6.92
N ASN A 583 -20.05 62.07 5.90
CA ASN A 583 -19.72 62.27 4.48
C ASN A 583 -20.28 63.58 3.89
N LEU A 584 -20.72 64.51 4.74
CA LEU A 584 -21.23 65.83 4.37
C LEU A 584 -22.47 65.79 3.44
N ASP A 585 -23.34 64.79 3.62
CA ASP A 585 -24.54 64.59 2.81
C ASP A 585 -25.80 64.79 3.64
N PHE A 586 -26.18 66.07 3.80
CA PHE A 586 -27.35 66.44 4.60
C PHE A 586 -28.66 65.94 3.99
N ASP A 587 -28.81 65.94 2.66
CA ASP A 587 -30.05 65.51 2.00
C ASP A 587 -30.38 64.06 2.32
N THR A 588 -29.38 63.17 2.24
CA THR A 588 -29.55 61.75 2.57
C THR A 588 -29.85 61.57 4.07
N ALA A 589 -29.15 62.30 4.94
CA ALA A 589 -29.40 62.28 6.38
C ALA A 589 -30.85 62.72 6.71
N TYR A 590 -31.33 63.80 6.08
CA TYR A 590 -32.68 64.33 6.27
C TYR A 590 -33.74 63.33 5.83
N GLU A 591 -33.62 62.78 4.61
CA GLU A 591 -34.62 61.85 4.08
C GLU A 591 -34.71 60.57 4.91
N LEU A 592 -33.57 60.02 5.33
CA LEU A 592 -33.56 58.88 6.25
C LEU A 592 -34.13 59.24 7.62
N GLY A 593 -33.76 60.40 8.18
CA GLY A 593 -34.27 60.86 9.47
C GLY A 593 -35.79 61.04 9.47
N LYS A 594 -36.32 61.63 8.40
CA LYS A 594 -37.76 61.77 8.17
C LYS A 594 -38.46 60.40 8.11
N GLN A 595 -37.90 59.46 7.34
CA GLN A 595 -38.43 58.09 7.23
C GLN A 595 -38.40 57.34 8.58
N VAL A 596 -37.35 57.53 9.40
CA VAL A 596 -37.28 56.91 10.74
C VAL A 596 -38.41 57.42 11.64
N PHE A 597 -38.66 58.73 11.67
CA PHE A 597 -39.75 59.30 12.45
C PHE A 597 -41.12 58.75 12.01
N GLU A 598 -41.38 58.72 10.69
CA GLU A 598 -42.62 58.19 10.12
C GLU A 598 -42.80 56.71 10.49
N PHE A 599 -41.75 55.91 10.31
CA PHE A 599 -41.76 54.48 10.63
C PHE A 599 -42.02 54.20 12.12
N CYS A 600 -41.41 54.98 13.02
CA CYS A 600 -41.61 54.83 14.46
C CYS A 600 -43.02 55.26 14.90
N GLN A 601 -43.54 56.35 14.31
CA GLN A 601 -44.86 56.89 14.61
C GLN A 601 -45.98 55.91 14.22
N GLU A 602 -45.86 55.23 13.07
CA GLU A 602 -46.83 54.23 12.60
C GLU A 602 -46.85 52.96 13.46
N ARG A 603 -45.71 52.58 14.05
CA ARG A 603 -45.57 51.32 14.81
C ARG A 603 -46.11 51.40 16.22
N SER A 604 -45.59 52.31 17.05
CA SER A 604 -46.06 52.50 18.43
C SER A 604 -45.45 53.71 19.12
N GLN A 605 -46.16 54.24 20.13
CA GLN A 605 -45.63 55.25 21.05
C GLN A 605 -44.39 54.75 21.82
N GLN A 606 -44.31 53.45 22.12
CA GLN A 606 -43.14 52.86 22.77
C GLN A 606 -41.89 52.93 21.87
N MET A 607 -42.06 52.78 20.55
CA MET A 607 -40.98 52.87 19.58
C MET A 607 -40.52 54.32 19.40
N MET A 608 -41.45 55.28 19.36
CA MET A 608 -41.14 56.72 19.40
C MET A 608 -40.34 57.11 20.66
N LYS A 609 -40.73 56.59 21.83
CA LYS A 609 -39.97 56.81 23.06
C LYS A 609 -38.57 56.21 22.99
N THR A 610 -38.44 54.98 22.49
CA THR A 610 -37.14 54.29 22.37
C THR A 610 -36.21 55.01 21.40
N LEU A 611 -36.75 55.53 20.28
CA LEU A 611 -36.02 56.36 19.33
C LEU A 611 -35.43 57.61 20.01
N GLY A 612 -36.23 58.29 20.83
CA GLY A 612 -35.77 59.44 21.59
C GLY A 612 -34.72 59.08 22.64
N ASP A 613 -35.00 58.09 23.48
CA ASP A 613 -34.12 57.69 24.58
C ASP A 613 -32.74 57.21 24.07
N GLU A 614 -32.69 56.46 22.96
CA GLU A 614 -31.45 55.85 22.44
C GLU A 614 -30.73 56.70 21.38
N HIS A 615 -31.48 57.45 20.54
CA HIS A 615 -30.93 58.02 19.30
C HIS A 615 -31.14 59.54 19.13
N TRP A 616 -31.61 60.26 20.15
CA TRP A 616 -31.83 61.72 20.06
C TRP A 616 -30.59 62.50 19.59
N LEU A 617 -29.40 62.03 19.96
CA LEU A 617 -28.14 62.70 19.68
C LEU A 617 -27.87 62.80 18.16
N THR A 618 -28.17 61.76 17.39
CA THR A 618 -28.02 61.77 15.92
C THR A 618 -28.91 62.84 15.28
N PHE A 619 -30.17 62.94 15.71
CA PHE A 619 -31.09 63.97 15.19
C PHE A 619 -30.69 65.37 15.63
N TYR A 620 -30.18 65.53 16.86
CA TYR A 620 -29.62 66.80 17.32
C TYR A 620 -28.39 67.20 16.50
N GLN A 621 -27.48 66.27 16.23
CA GLN A 621 -26.30 66.49 15.38
C GLN A 621 -26.70 66.85 13.95
N MET A 622 -27.75 66.24 13.40
CA MET A 622 -28.32 66.62 12.10
C MET A 622 -28.84 68.06 12.12
N GLY A 623 -29.58 68.46 13.16
CA GLY A 623 -30.04 69.84 13.36
C GLY A 623 -28.92 70.85 13.65
N LYS A 624 -27.71 70.37 13.97
CA LYS A 624 -26.50 71.17 14.22
C LYS A 624 -25.45 71.00 13.11
N PHE A 625 -25.77 70.28 12.05
CA PHE A 625 -24.82 69.96 11.00
C PHE A 625 -24.33 71.23 10.29
N VAL A 626 -23.04 71.28 10.00
CA VAL A 626 -22.39 72.37 9.26
C VAL A 626 -21.47 71.76 8.21
N ASP A 627 -21.67 72.10 6.95
CA ASP A 627 -20.75 71.71 5.88
C ASP A 627 -19.64 72.77 5.72
N PRO A 628 -18.36 72.40 5.88
CA PRO A 628 -17.23 73.31 5.64
C PRO A 628 -17.15 73.85 4.20
N ASN A 629 -17.85 73.23 3.25
CA ASN A 629 -17.85 73.60 1.84
C ASN A 629 -18.96 74.58 1.47
N TRP A 630 -19.84 74.96 2.40
CA TRP A 630 -20.87 75.94 2.12
C TRP A 630 -20.28 77.32 1.82
N MET A 631 -20.92 78.02 0.88
CA MET A 631 -20.48 79.34 0.44
C MET A 631 -20.50 80.33 1.61
N ASP A 632 -19.41 81.08 1.78
CA ASP A 632 -19.20 82.04 2.88
C ASP A 632 -19.28 81.43 4.30
N ASN A 633 -19.21 80.09 4.43
CA ASN A 633 -19.50 79.34 5.67
C ASN A 633 -20.92 79.59 6.20
N GLU A 634 -21.84 80.03 5.34
CA GLU A 634 -23.24 80.29 5.69
C GLU A 634 -24.11 79.08 5.39
N ILE A 635 -25.02 78.73 6.31
CA ILE A 635 -25.94 77.60 6.13
C ILE A 635 -26.90 77.94 4.98
N PRO A 636 -27.12 77.08 3.97
CA PRO A 636 -28.11 77.35 2.94
C PRO A 636 -29.53 77.46 3.52
N THR A 637 -30.37 78.32 2.94
CA THR A 637 -31.68 78.63 3.52
C THR A 637 -32.60 77.42 3.57
N GLU A 638 -32.58 76.55 2.55
CA GLU A 638 -33.39 75.33 2.60
C GLU A 638 -32.93 74.39 3.72
N ILE A 639 -31.63 74.30 3.97
CA ILE A 639 -31.04 73.45 5.02
C ILE A 639 -31.46 73.95 6.41
N ILE A 640 -31.47 75.27 6.66
CA ILE A 640 -31.98 75.84 7.93
C ILE A 640 -33.41 75.37 8.20
N ILE A 641 -34.28 75.45 7.19
CA ILE A 641 -35.68 75.07 7.30
C ILE A 641 -35.82 73.57 7.64
N LEU A 642 -35.03 72.72 6.99
CA LEU A 642 -35.01 71.28 7.22
C LEU A 642 -34.45 70.91 8.61
N GLN A 643 -33.39 71.59 9.06
CA GLN A 643 -32.81 71.42 10.41
C GLN A 643 -33.81 71.82 11.50
N MET A 644 -34.48 72.97 11.35
CA MET A 644 -35.55 73.40 12.24
C MET A 644 -36.70 72.38 12.30
N SER A 645 -37.07 71.80 11.15
CA SER A 645 -38.13 70.78 11.08
C SER A 645 -37.77 69.51 11.86
N ILE A 646 -36.54 68.99 11.71
CA ILE A 646 -36.07 67.82 12.46
C ILE A 646 -36.02 68.10 13.96
N LEU A 647 -35.47 69.25 14.37
CA LEU A 647 -35.38 69.61 15.79
C LEU A 647 -36.78 69.77 16.40
N GLY A 648 -37.74 70.32 15.65
CA GLY A 648 -39.14 70.39 16.05
C GLY A 648 -39.76 69.00 16.28
N ARG A 649 -39.50 68.04 15.38
CA ARG A 649 -39.93 66.63 15.56
C ARG A 649 -39.20 65.96 16.73
N LEU A 650 -37.92 66.28 16.94
CA LEU A 650 -37.10 65.72 18.02
C LEU A 650 -37.64 66.12 19.40
N LEU A 651 -38.16 67.34 19.56
CA LEU A 651 -38.77 67.82 20.81
C LEU A 651 -39.98 66.98 21.26
N GLU A 652 -40.61 66.22 20.37
CA GLU A 652 -41.71 65.31 20.73
C GLU A 652 -41.22 64.07 21.49
N VAL A 653 -39.95 63.68 21.33
CA VAL A 653 -39.43 62.38 21.80
C VAL A 653 -38.13 62.44 22.59
N CYS A 654 -37.35 63.53 22.51
CA CYS A 654 -36.05 63.59 23.16
C CYS A 654 -36.14 63.50 24.69
N PRO A 655 -35.08 63.01 25.37
CA PRO A 655 -35.03 63.02 26.83
C PRO A 655 -35.27 64.42 27.38
N LEU A 656 -36.02 64.49 28.48
CA LEU A 656 -36.38 65.77 29.12
C LEU A 656 -35.15 66.62 29.51
N GLU A 657 -34.03 65.95 29.77
CA GLU A 657 -32.74 66.55 30.12
C GLU A 657 -32.15 67.38 28.96
N GLU A 658 -32.51 67.07 27.71
CA GLU A 658 -31.87 67.62 26.51
C GLU A 658 -32.75 68.62 25.76
N VAL A 659 -33.99 68.82 26.21
CA VAL A 659 -34.98 69.74 25.59
C VAL A 659 -34.42 71.16 25.46
N GLU A 660 -33.67 71.65 26.46
CA GLU A 660 -33.10 73.00 26.47
C GLU A 660 -32.09 73.21 25.32
N ILE A 661 -31.17 72.26 25.12
CA ILE A 661 -30.14 72.38 24.08
C ILE A 661 -30.73 72.21 22.67
N VAL A 662 -31.75 71.35 22.53
CA VAL A 662 -32.48 71.17 21.26
C VAL A 662 -33.24 72.44 20.90
N THR A 663 -33.96 73.03 21.86
CA THR A 663 -34.71 74.29 21.67
C THR A 663 -33.79 75.46 21.36
N SER A 664 -32.63 75.54 22.03
CA SER A 664 -31.64 76.60 21.82
C SER A 664 -31.07 76.58 20.40
N GLN A 665 -30.78 75.39 19.86
CA GLN A 665 -30.33 75.24 18.47
C GLN A 665 -31.45 75.64 17.49
N TRP A 666 -32.69 75.22 17.75
CA TRP A 666 -33.85 75.60 16.92
C TRP A 666 -34.04 77.13 16.89
N SER A 667 -33.95 77.80 18.04
CA SER A 667 -34.06 79.27 18.14
C SER A 667 -32.91 79.98 17.42
N THR A 668 -31.69 79.44 17.47
CA THR A 668 -30.54 80.02 16.76
C THR A 668 -30.77 80.00 15.24
N LEU A 669 -31.26 78.88 14.72
CA LEU A 669 -31.61 78.72 13.30
C LEU A 669 -32.79 79.62 12.89
N GLU A 670 -33.79 79.78 13.75
CA GLU A 670 -34.94 80.67 13.51
C GLU A 670 -34.51 82.14 13.40
N LEU A 671 -33.65 82.60 14.32
CA LEU A 671 -33.12 83.97 14.30
C LEU A 671 -32.31 84.22 13.02
N GLU A 672 -31.48 83.26 12.60
CA GLU A 672 -30.72 83.33 11.35
C GLU A 672 -31.65 83.37 10.12
N LEU A 673 -32.68 82.52 10.08
CA LEU A 673 -33.68 82.52 9.00
C LEU A 673 -34.43 83.86 8.93
N SER A 674 -34.79 84.42 10.08
CA SER A 674 -35.52 85.69 10.17
C SER A 674 -34.72 86.90 9.66
N ALA A 675 -33.38 86.79 9.69
CA ALA A 675 -32.47 87.82 9.21
C ALA A 675 -32.26 87.80 7.67
N ARG A 676 -32.77 86.77 6.97
CA ARG A 676 -32.57 86.58 5.52
C ARG A 676 -33.66 87.24 4.68
N ASP A 677 -33.26 87.81 3.54
CA ASP A 677 -34.21 88.27 2.51
C ASP A 677 -34.64 87.09 1.62
N LEU A 678 -35.74 86.44 2.00
CA LEU A 678 -36.30 85.30 1.26
C LEU A 678 -36.76 85.63 -0.18
N VAL A 679 -36.87 86.92 -0.55
CA VAL A 679 -37.23 87.35 -1.91
C VAL A 679 -36.00 87.43 -2.82
N ARG A 680 -34.83 87.73 -2.25
CA ARG A 680 -33.54 87.84 -2.97
C ARG A 680 -32.47 87.04 -2.24
N ASP A 681 -32.74 85.76 -2.07
CA ASP A 681 -31.90 84.91 -1.26
C ASP A 681 -30.55 84.63 -1.94
N LYS A 682 -29.46 85.09 -1.31
CA LYS A 682 -28.08 84.87 -1.75
C LYS A 682 -27.62 83.43 -1.49
N TYR A 683 -28.22 82.75 -0.52
CA TYR A 683 -27.76 81.48 0.03
C TYR A 683 -28.71 80.30 -0.26
N ALA A 684 -29.77 80.53 -1.05
CA ALA A 684 -30.63 79.45 -1.56
C ALA A 684 -29.86 78.54 -2.54
N LEU A 685 -29.99 77.22 -2.37
CA LEU A 685 -29.40 76.21 -3.25
C LEU A 685 -29.93 76.36 -4.70
N ASP A 686 -31.20 76.73 -4.88
CA ASP A 686 -31.80 76.99 -6.20
C ASP A 686 -31.21 78.22 -6.92
N GLY A 687 -30.65 79.17 -6.17
CA GLY A 687 -30.00 80.39 -6.69
C GLY A 687 -28.70 80.11 -7.46
N GLN A 688 -28.12 78.92 -7.31
CA GLN A 688 -26.92 78.50 -8.04
C GLN A 688 -27.22 77.95 -9.44
N ASN A 689 -28.47 77.55 -9.74
CA ASN A 689 -28.88 76.95 -11.03
C ASN A 689 -29.95 77.73 -11.82
N GLY A 690 -30.35 78.93 -11.38
CA GLY A 690 -31.10 79.88 -12.20
C GLY A 690 -32.60 79.59 -12.41
N ASN A 691 -33.26 78.82 -11.54
CA ASN A 691 -34.72 78.65 -11.54
C ASN A 691 -35.38 79.26 -10.29
N LYS A 692 -36.64 79.71 -10.44
CA LYS A 692 -37.41 80.47 -9.44
C LYS A 692 -37.77 79.63 -8.19
N SER A 693 -37.62 80.25 -7.02
CA SER A 693 -37.74 79.69 -5.65
C SER A 693 -39.03 78.94 -5.33
N SER A 694 -38.92 77.72 -4.80
CA SER A 694 -40.01 76.96 -4.14
C SER A 694 -40.13 77.21 -2.62
N VAL A 695 -39.21 77.98 -2.04
CA VAL A 695 -39.02 78.24 -0.60
C VAL A 695 -40.30 78.72 0.12
N GLY A 696 -41.17 79.49 -0.56
CA GLY A 696 -42.41 80.02 0.02
C GLY A 696 -43.49 78.98 0.36
N GLY A 697 -43.41 77.76 -0.20
CA GLY A 697 -44.33 76.66 0.11
C GLY A 697 -43.95 75.93 1.40
N ILE A 698 -42.66 75.64 1.57
CA ILE A 698 -42.11 74.85 2.68
C ILE A 698 -42.17 75.63 4.01
N ALA A 699 -41.89 76.94 3.98
CA ALA A 699 -41.97 77.79 5.16
C ALA A 699 -43.39 77.85 5.77
N LYS A 700 -44.44 77.82 4.93
CA LYS A 700 -45.84 77.92 5.38
C LYS A 700 -46.34 76.69 6.16
N GLU A 701 -45.82 75.50 5.88
CA GLU A 701 -46.24 74.28 6.60
C GLU A 701 -45.59 74.20 8.00
N ILE A 702 -44.36 74.70 8.16
CA ILE A 702 -43.61 74.60 9.43
C ILE A 702 -44.12 75.58 10.47
N PHE A 703 -44.41 76.84 10.10
CA PHE A 703 -44.94 77.84 11.05
C PHE A 703 -46.33 77.48 11.63
N HIS A 704 -47.09 76.55 11.01
CA HIS A 704 -48.34 76.05 11.58
C HIS A 704 -48.16 74.91 12.61
N SER A 705 -47.03 74.20 12.58
CA SER A 705 -46.78 73.08 13.50
C SER A 705 -46.33 73.52 14.90
N VAL A 706 -45.59 74.62 15.00
CA VAL A 706 -45.04 75.12 16.29
C VAL A 706 -46.04 75.96 17.09
N THR A 707 -47.03 76.59 16.44
CA THR A 707 -48.04 77.43 17.14
C THR A 707 -49.08 76.66 17.96
N ASN A 708 -48.98 75.33 18.04
CA ASN A 708 -49.83 74.48 18.89
C ASN A 708 -49.10 73.92 20.13
N PHE A 709 -47.93 74.46 20.49
CA PHE A 709 -47.26 74.23 21.77
C PHE A 709 -47.42 75.42 22.72
#